data_AF-A0A2H3KRK2-F1
#
_entry.id   AF-A0A2H3KRK2-F1
#
_cell.length_a   1.000
_cell.length_b   1.000
_cell.length_c   1.000
_cell.angle_alpha   90.00
_cell.angle_beta   90.00
_cell.angle_gamma   90.00
#
_symmetry.space_group_name_H-M   'P 1'
#
loop_
_entity.id
_entity.type
_entity.pdbx_description
1 polymer ?
#
loop_
_entity_poly.entity_id
_entity_poly.type
_entity_poly.pdbx_seq_one_letter_code
_entity_poly.pdbx_strand_id
1 'polypeptide(L)'
;MLRPQRFHVLIACGLMVMLVFGFWPQVQPPVARAQAFATTITVNSTTDPDLSMSATCVTASPCTLRRAIVQARASATPRPVLINFDLPANEANTGDAAGTWTIVLSEGVGANLRDLAGGQVTIDASEQPGGRAVGPRVFIRGSTQADRFVINGNENRLIGLGFQYYSVIFNGSNNGVSDVWSGLRENGQEIFFVRGDPTVDSRASFEDATASTGNTYNNVIVTGSRTVAIAMRGSNGTIEGSLFGTRADGTVPTIAADRKCRPNARYNNWFGGAGIALFGSGHVVRDNRFVGLLWASNDPLNTPPTAIDIDKGGNLIENNIIGIDAAVQKFGTCGDAIRLTNQGNVIRGNTIYGAGTRNDDVNKITEGEQPQTGAIGLSGSGVSLGPNLIRSNVVEDSIAPVFFFPSVTVNYSYFNSAKVTSIVGRTVSGTSGDPGVPPPPAQPVDSTCPNCVIELFLDNRDGNIETLESLGTVAADAEGNWSFPEILPPGGLGPNQGLRTQSTTTLEGTIQGFGAGTSTRVSRNLYGPDGVIATPPPPVRPDADAPTEFTPVQPRAVPPLPTYAFATTITVNSTADPDTSSSTKCTANPCTLRRAIAQARELPANERPVLINFDIPTTDPGYNAALEVWRIDLNSAASNVFRRLEGGQIVIDGTTQPGGRATGPKIFVRGTNTQQILIVDSRDNIIRGLGLQGFGIQVNLGGNFIEANWLGLNEDGQSIYYIGGNNAIDNKATIQDAETPPAQEGGNVYRNNVVTGSRASGMTIRSDDSWVVGNYLGTRPDGTIPAPPEGETICTNPNWIAGQGLSLLGGLGTQAGGPTEAERNYLVGLSIRSTDPASTQPFGIQIGSVGNYLVQNNYIGRDTAGNDVGVCGEGIRMSGNFSVLRDNYIVTPQNAALNHLPNVVGANANTYQGNLIVTSQRPIVFGPIVPNDLAYFNPGKITSIEGTTVRGTSGDPGIPPGGAPPVDSSCPFCTIEIFLDNTDNLVETLESFGTTMADANGNWIFTLPRALEEGERLRTMSTTNNYGVINQYEAGTSTKVSELYPLNINRVFLPVTLR
;
A
#
# COMPACT_ATOMS: atom_id res chain seq x y z
N MET A 1 24.00 4.96 -81.25
CA MET A 1 24.46 3.84 -82.09
C MET A 1 24.15 2.53 -81.38
N LEU A 2 23.46 1.62 -82.09
CA LEU A 2 23.36 0.16 -81.90
C LEU A 2 23.01 -0.41 -80.50
N ARG A 3 21.70 -0.55 -80.24
CA ARG A 3 20.88 -1.81 -80.19
C ARG A 3 21.60 -3.19 -80.03
N PRO A 4 20.88 -4.26 -79.61
CA PRO A 4 20.93 -4.90 -78.28
C PRO A 4 21.09 -6.43 -78.36
N GLN A 5 20.97 -7.19 -77.26
CA GLN A 5 20.36 -8.53 -77.33
C GLN A 5 19.47 -8.83 -76.11
N ARG A 6 18.25 -9.22 -76.45
CA ARG A 6 17.19 -9.77 -75.59
C ARG A 6 17.25 -11.29 -75.65
N PHE A 7 16.81 -11.98 -74.59
CA PHE A 7 15.94 -13.15 -74.71
C PHE A 7 14.93 -13.17 -73.56
N HIS A 8 13.69 -13.54 -73.90
CA HIS A 8 12.49 -13.64 -73.06
C HIS A 8 12.10 -15.10 -72.83
N VAL A 9 11.16 -15.31 -71.88
CA VAL A 9 10.06 -16.32 -71.76
C VAL A 9 10.06 -16.93 -70.33
N LEU A 10 9.18 -16.48 -69.40
CA LEU A 10 7.80 -16.98 -69.06
C LEU A 10 7.85 -18.36 -68.34
N ILE A 11 7.16 -18.73 -67.24
CA ILE A 11 5.93 -18.36 -66.51
C ILE A 11 5.94 -19.08 -65.12
N ALA A 12 5.36 -18.48 -64.06
CA ALA A 12 4.41 -19.10 -63.08
C ALA A 12 4.62 -18.72 -61.58
N CYS A 13 3.64 -17.95 -61.08
CA CYS A 13 2.96 -18.01 -59.76
C CYS A 13 3.72 -18.05 -58.42
N GLY A 14 3.44 -17.04 -57.57
CA GLY A 14 3.05 -17.28 -56.17
C GLY A 14 3.80 -16.52 -55.06
N LEU A 15 3.28 -15.34 -54.67
CA LEU A 15 3.24 -14.76 -53.32
C LEU A 15 4.54 -14.55 -52.48
N MET A 16 5.00 -13.30 -52.38
CA MET A 16 5.33 -12.57 -51.12
C MET A 16 5.99 -11.23 -51.48
N VAL A 17 5.30 -10.10 -51.28
CA VAL A 17 5.89 -8.76 -51.41
C VAL A 17 6.25 -8.28 -50.02
N MET A 18 7.52 -8.45 -49.64
CA MET A 18 8.17 -7.56 -48.67
C MET A 18 8.57 -6.26 -49.37
N LEU A 19 8.21 -5.15 -48.76
CA LEU A 19 8.54 -3.80 -49.18
C LEU A 19 10.05 -3.52 -49.03
N VAL A 20 10.59 -2.92 -50.07
CA VAL A 20 11.97 -2.44 -50.24
C VAL A 20 12.19 -1.19 -49.40
N PHE A 21 13.11 -1.25 -48.43
CA PHE A 21 13.69 -0.05 -47.82
C PHE A 21 14.67 0.61 -48.81
N GLY A 22 14.39 1.86 -49.17
CA GLY A 22 15.30 2.71 -49.92
C GLY A 22 16.48 3.15 -49.07
N PHE A 23 17.69 2.85 -49.54
CA PHE A 23 18.96 3.31 -48.98
C PHE A 23 19.05 4.85 -48.99
N TRP A 24 18.95 5.47 -47.82
CA TRP A 24 19.54 6.79 -47.56
C TRP A 24 21.00 6.59 -47.13
N PRO A 25 21.95 7.46 -47.53
CA PRO A 25 23.34 7.33 -47.12
C PRO A 25 23.44 7.49 -45.60
N GLN A 26 23.95 6.47 -44.92
CA GLN A 26 24.27 6.56 -43.50
C GLN A 26 25.34 7.64 -43.30
N VAL A 27 24.93 8.77 -42.72
CA VAL A 27 25.85 9.62 -41.98
C VAL A 27 26.28 8.79 -40.78
N GLN A 28 27.52 8.30 -40.78
CA GLN A 28 28.07 7.65 -39.60
C GLN A 28 27.97 8.61 -38.42
N PRO A 29 27.42 8.20 -37.26
CA PRO A 29 27.49 9.03 -36.07
C PRO A 29 28.97 9.28 -35.74
N PRO A 30 29.32 10.48 -35.27
CA PRO A 30 30.69 10.74 -34.83
C PRO A 30 31.05 9.68 -33.79
N VAL A 31 32.17 8.99 -34.00
CA VAL A 31 32.74 8.06 -33.02
C VAL A 31 32.87 8.82 -31.71
N ALA A 32 32.03 8.50 -30.72
CA ALA A 32 32.12 9.08 -29.40
C ALA A 32 33.50 8.73 -28.84
N ARG A 33 34.38 9.74 -28.72
CA ARG A 33 35.60 9.56 -27.93
C ARG A 33 35.16 9.22 -26.50
N ALA A 34 35.63 8.09 -25.98
CA ALA A 34 35.47 7.77 -24.56
C ALA A 34 35.91 8.99 -23.73
N GLN A 35 35.02 9.49 -22.86
CA GLN A 35 35.32 10.63 -22.02
C GLN A 35 36.45 10.24 -21.06
N ALA A 36 37.60 10.90 -21.15
CA ALA A 36 38.69 10.67 -20.21
C ALA A 36 38.32 11.28 -18.85
N PHE A 37 38.25 10.46 -17.80
CA PHE A 37 38.00 10.91 -16.44
C PHE A 37 39.30 11.34 -15.77
N ALA A 38 39.27 12.49 -15.10
CA ALA A 38 40.43 13.00 -14.36
C ALA A 38 40.58 12.30 -13.00
N THR A 39 39.46 11.81 -12.44
CA THR A 39 39.43 11.07 -11.17
C THR A 39 38.50 9.86 -11.31
N THR A 40 38.93 8.69 -10.85
CA THR A 40 38.10 7.49 -10.71
C THR A 40 38.06 7.05 -9.25
N ILE A 41 36.86 6.76 -8.73
CA ILE A 41 36.62 6.32 -7.36
C ILE A 41 35.81 5.03 -7.43
N THR A 42 36.33 3.93 -6.87
CA THR A 42 35.71 2.61 -6.97
C THR A 42 35.08 2.19 -5.66
N VAL A 43 33.75 2.05 -5.66
CA VAL A 43 32.97 1.51 -4.53
C VAL A 43 33.15 0.00 -4.48
N ASN A 44 33.50 -0.55 -3.32
CA ASN A 44 33.87 -1.97 -3.17
C ASN A 44 33.22 -2.68 -1.97
N SER A 45 32.16 -2.09 -1.40
CA SER A 45 31.29 -2.79 -0.45
C SER A 45 29.84 -2.30 -0.53
N THR A 46 28.93 -3.22 -0.32
CA THR A 46 27.49 -3.03 -0.11
C THR A 46 27.14 -2.60 1.31
N THR A 47 28.06 -2.79 2.27
CA THR A 47 27.88 -2.36 3.66
C THR A 47 28.18 -0.87 3.82
N ASP A 48 27.33 -0.16 4.57
CA ASP A 48 27.53 1.26 4.90
C ASP A 48 27.60 1.51 6.42
N PRO A 49 28.76 1.33 7.07
CA PRO A 49 28.93 1.61 8.49
C PRO A 49 29.03 3.12 8.82
N ASP A 50 28.94 4.01 7.83
CA ASP A 50 29.27 5.42 8.00
C ASP A 50 28.13 6.27 8.58
N LEU A 51 28.17 6.48 9.89
CA LEU A 51 27.25 7.38 10.58
C LEU A 51 27.72 8.86 10.61
N SER A 52 29.02 9.13 10.43
CA SER A 52 29.60 10.48 10.62
C SER A 52 29.62 11.38 9.38
N MET A 53 29.25 10.85 8.21
CA MET A 53 29.12 11.55 6.92
C MET A 53 30.31 12.47 6.51
N SER A 54 31.53 12.21 7.03
CA SER A 54 32.74 13.02 6.77
C SER A 54 33.89 12.22 6.16
N ALA A 55 33.84 10.89 6.19
CA ALA A 55 34.86 10.03 5.63
C ALA A 55 34.83 10.02 4.09
N THR A 56 36.00 9.88 3.48
CA THR A 56 36.23 9.64 2.04
C THR A 56 36.84 8.25 1.82
N CYS A 57 36.86 7.77 0.58
CA CYS A 57 37.49 6.48 0.25
C CYS A 57 39.02 6.50 0.36
N VAL A 58 39.63 7.68 0.42
CA VAL A 58 41.07 7.83 0.71
C VAL A 58 41.36 7.72 2.20
N THR A 59 40.41 8.14 3.05
CA THR A 59 40.61 8.24 4.51
C THR A 59 40.10 7.02 5.29
N ALA A 60 39.28 6.17 4.68
CA ALA A 60 38.69 5.01 5.36
C ALA A 60 38.37 3.86 4.39
N SER A 61 38.50 2.62 4.87
CA SER A 61 38.19 1.37 4.15
C SER A 61 37.07 0.60 4.85
N PRO A 62 36.17 -0.13 4.14
CA PRO A 62 36.04 -0.21 2.68
C PRO A 62 35.56 1.10 2.03
N CYS A 63 35.67 1.25 0.70
CA CYS A 63 35.11 2.39 -0.02
C CYS A 63 33.61 2.18 -0.23
N THR A 64 32.80 2.83 0.60
CA THR A 64 31.33 2.85 0.52
C THR A 64 30.86 3.89 -0.49
N LEU A 65 29.63 3.76 -0.99
CA LEU A 65 29.02 4.77 -1.86
C LEU A 65 28.98 6.15 -1.20
N ARG A 66 28.68 6.20 0.11
CA ARG A 66 28.63 7.44 0.88
C ARG A 66 30.00 8.14 0.90
N ARG A 67 31.08 7.38 1.15
CA ARG A 67 32.46 7.89 1.11
C ARG A 67 32.86 8.36 -0.28
N ALA A 68 32.47 7.63 -1.32
CA ALA A 68 32.76 8.00 -2.71
C ALA A 68 32.10 9.33 -3.10
N ILE A 69 30.84 9.53 -2.71
CA ILE A 69 30.12 10.79 -2.95
C ILE A 69 30.78 11.96 -2.19
N VAL A 70 31.17 11.77 -0.93
CA VAL A 70 31.86 12.79 -0.14
C VAL A 70 33.20 13.18 -0.77
N GLN A 71 33.92 12.23 -1.37
CA GLN A 71 35.15 12.50 -2.10
C GLN A 71 34.90 13.24 -3.43
N ALA A 72 33.91 12.82 -4.21
CA ALA A 72 33.60 13.43 -5.51
C ALA A 72 33.09 14.88 -5.40
N ARG A 73 32.40 15.22 -4.31
CA ARG A 73 31.90 16.57 -4.07
C ARG A 73 32.97 17.57 -3.61
N ALA A 74 34.14 17.11 -3.18
CA ALA A 74 35.19 18.01 -2.69
C ALA A 74 35.69 18.93 -3.83
N SER A 75 35.87 20.22 -3.53
CA SER A 75 36.32 21.22 -4.51
C SER A 75 37.73 20.96 -5.05
N ALA A 76 38.56 20.26 -4.28
CA ALA A 76 39.91 19.87 -4.67
C ALA A 76 39.97 18.68 -5.66
N THR A 77 38.85 17.98 -5.89
CA THR A 77 38.82 16.78 -6.74
C THR A 77 38.86 17.17 -8.23
N PRO A 78 39.85 16.69 -9.02
CA PRO A 78 39.92 16.96 -10.46
C PRO A 78 38.69 16.41 -11.20
N ARG A 79 38.11 17.23 -12.10
CA ARG A 79 36.91 16.89 -12.89
C ARG A 79 37.29 16.65 -14.36
N PRO A 80 36.58 15.76 -15.09
CA PRO A 80 35.38 15.01 -14.68
C PRO A 80 35.71 13.80 -13.77
N VAL A 81 34.75 13.44 -12.90
CA VAL A 81 34.87 12.34 -11.94
C VAL A 81 34.03 11.14 -12.38
N LEU A 82 34.58 9.93 -12.29
CA LEU A 82 33.86 8.67 -12.39
C LEU A 82 33.77 8.00 -11.02
N ILE A 83 32.56 7.70 -10.57
CA ILE A 83 32.31 6.74 -9.49
C ILE A 83 31.85 5.44 -10.16
N ASN A 84 32.65 4.39 -10.06
CA ASN A 84 32.33 3.05 -10.55
C ASN A 84 32.26 2.04 -9.40
N PHE A 85 31.86 0.81 -9.72
CA PHE A 85 31.65 -0.25 -8.73
C PHE A 85 32.50 -1.48 -9.05
N ASP A 86 33.09 -2.06 -8.00
CA ASP A 86 33.75 -3.36 -7.99
C ASP A 86 33.31 -4.12 -6.73
N LEU A 87 32.00 -4.37 -6.65
CA LEU A 87 31.38 -5.05 -5.52
C LEU A 87 31.69 -6.57 -5.57
N PRO A 88 32.04 -7.19 -4.42
CA PRO A 88 32.51 -8.56 -4.42
C PRO A 88 31.37 -9.57 -4.59
N ALA A 89 31.66 -10.71 -5.21
CA ALA A 89 30.65 -11.72 -5.56
C ALA A 89 29.95 -12.36 -4.35
N ASN A 90 30.59 -12.38 -3.17
CA ASN A 90 29.99 -12.88 -1.93
C ASN A 90 28.99 -11.90 -1.29
N GLU A 91 28.93 -10.66 -1.77
CA GLU A 91 27.93 -9.66 -1.38
C GLU A 91 26.79 -9.55 -2.41
N ALA A 92 26.79 -10.39 -3.46
CA ALA A 92 25.72 -10.40 -4.44
C ALA A 92 24.42 -10.96 -3.85
N ASN A 93 23.29 -10.42 -4.30
CA ASN A 93 21.97 -10.94 -3.97
C ASN A 93 21.80 -12.38 -4.50
N THR A 94 20.95 -13.16 -3.83
CA THR A 94 20.63 -14.56 -4.18
C THR A 94 19.18 -14.73 -4.63
N GLY A 95 18.81 -15.93 -5.10
CA GLY A 95 17.43 -16.24 -5.50
C GLY A 95 17.01 -15.47 -6.76
N ASP A 96 15.79 -14.93 -6.77
CA ASP A 96 15.22 -14.21 -7.93
C ASP A 96 15.91 -12.86 -8.20
N ALA A 97 16.77 -12.40 -7.28
CA ALA A 97 17.61 -11.22 -7.42
C ALA A 97 19.07 -11.56 -7.83
N ALA A 98 19.37 -12.81 -8.16
CA ALA A 98 20.73 -13.25 -8.48
C ALA A 98 21.38 -12.42 -9.59
N GLY A 99 22.65 -12.07 -9.39
CA GLY A 99 23.41 -11.23 -10.32
C GLY A 99 23.17 -9.73 -10.16
N THR A 100 22.67 -9.30 -9.01
CA THR A 100 22.56 -7.90 -8.59
C THR A 100 23.21 -7.70 -7.21
N TRP A 101 23.50 -6.45 -6.85
CA TRP A 101 23.99 -6.05 -5.52
C TRP A 101 23.11 -4.94 -4.97
N THR A 102 22.75 -5.02 -3.69
CA THR A 102 21.94 -3.98 -3.03
C THR A 102 22.74 -3.31 -1.92
N ILE A 103 22.97 -2.00 -2.07
CA ILE A 103 23.57 -1.15 -1.04
C ILE A 103 22.43 -0.65 -0.14
N VAL A 104 22.44 -1.07 1.13
CA VAL A 104 21.50 -0.63 2.16
C VAL A 104 22.20 0.40 3.04
N LEU A 105 21.62 1.59 3.14
CA LEU A 105 22.22 2.70 3.88
C LEU A 105 21.74 2.69 5.34
N SER A 106 22.66 2.67 6.31
CA SER A 106 22.36 2.58 7.75
C SER A 106 21.72 3.85 8.30
N GLU A 107 20.78 3.71 9.25
CA GLU A 107 20.07 4.83 9.88
C GLU A 107 20.96 5.65 10.85
N GLY A 108 20.98 6.98 10.66
CA GLY A 108 21.77 7.89 11.49
C GLY A 108 21.50 9.37 11.18
N VAL A 109 20.37 9.88 11.64
CA VAL A 109 20.03 11.32 11.72
C VAL A 109 20.14 12.12 10.40
N GLY A 110 19.14 11.98 9.51
CA GLY A 110 18.99 12.78 8.29
C GLY A 110 19.16 11.98 6.99
N ALA A 111 19.06 12.65 5.84
CA ALA A 111 19.11 12.00 4.51
C ALA A 111 20.34 11.10 4.35
N ASN A 112 20.10 9.83 4.00
CA ASN A 112 21.14 8.79 3.95
C ASN A 112 22.19 8.96 2.85
N LEU A 113 21.93 9.70 1.77
CA LEU A 113 22.97 10.12 0.83
C LEU A 113 23.26 11.60 1.00
N ARG A 114 24.54 11.95 1.05
CA ARG A 114 24.97 13.35 1.01
C ARG A 114 24.72 13.94 -0.38
N ASP A 115 24.40 15.22 -0.41
CA ASP A 115 24.31 15.98 -1.65
C ASP A 115 25.60 15.85 -2.48
N LEU A 116 25.44 15.52 -3.75
CA LEU A 116 26.51 15.63 -4.73
C LEU A 116 26.67 17.10 -5.13
N ALA A 117 27.90 17.55 -5.36
CA ALA A 117 28.19 18.95 -5.70
C ALA A 117 29.37 19.07 -6.67
N GLY A 118 29.43 20.21 -7.37
CA GLY A 118 30.54 20.61 -8.23
C GLY A 118 30.42 20.24 -9.72
N GLY A 119 29.41 19.45 -10.12
CA GLY A 119 29.13 19.10 -11.52
C GLY A 119 30.11 18.11 -12.15
N GLN A 120 29.84 17.62 -13.37
CA GLN A 120 30.74 16.71 -14.10
C GLN A 120 31.10 15.42 -13.34
N VAL A 121 30.14 14.84 -12.62
CA VAL A 121 30.30 13.54 -11.95
C VAL A 121 29.43 12.51 -12.66
N THR A 122 30.05 11.40 -13.06
CA THR A 122 29.37 10.21 -13.59
C THR A 122 29.37 9.13 -12.52
N ILE A 123 28.19 8.63 -12.15
CA ILE A 123 28.03 7.41 -11.34
C ILE A 123 27.55 6.31 -12.26
N ASP A 124 28.40 5.30 -12.48
CA ASP A 124 28.17 4.26 -13.48
C ASP A 124 28.27 2.87 -12.86
N ALA A 125 27.12 2.19 -12.81
CA ALA A 125 27.00 0.81 -12.38
C ALA A 125 26.89 -0.19 -13.54
N SER A 126 26.85 0.27 -14.79
CA SER A 126 26.73 -0.58 -15.97
C SER A 126 27.95 -1.48 -16.17
N GLU A 127 29.12 -1.03 -15.71
CA GLU A 127 30.40 -1.75 -15.79
C GLU A 127 30.71 -2.60 -14.54
N GLN A 128 29.83 -2.67 -13.53
CA GLN A 128 30.04 -3.51 -12.35
C GLN A 128 30.45 -4.94 -12.78
N PRO A 129 31.60 -5.48 -12.35
CA PRO A 129 32.02 -6.82 -12.70
C PRO A 129 31.05 -7.91 -12.21
N GLY A 130 30.79 -8.88 -13.07
CA GLY A 130 29.76 -9.90 -12.84
C GLY A 130 28.33 -9.35 -12.93
N GLY A 131 27.34 -10.19 -12.66
CA GLY A 131 25.93 -9.78 -12.63
C GLY A 131 25.16 -10.06 -13.91
N ARG A 132 23.91 -9.57 -13.95
CA ARG A 132 22.96 -9.83 -15.04
C ARG A 132 23.32 -9.08 -16.33
N ALA A 133 22.85 -9.64 -17.45
CA ALA A 133 23.11 -9.13 -18.79
C ALA A 133 22.29 -7.89 -19.16
N VAL A 134 21.08 -7.73 -18.60
CA VAL A 134 20.15 -6.65 -18.91
C VAL A 134 19.66 -5.99 -17.63
N GLY A 135 19.61 -4.66 -17.62
CA GLY A 135 19.16 -3.85 -16.48
C GLY A 135 20.26 -3.55 -15.44
N PRO A 136 19.94 -2.74 -14.41
CA PRO A 136 20.87 -2.33 -13.39
C PRO A 136 21.54 -3.49 -12.66
N ARG A 137 22.84 -3.40 -12.40
CA ARG A 137 23.56 -4.39 -11.59
C ARG A 137 23.58 -4.00 -10.12
N VAL A 138 23.53 -2.70 -9.83
CA VAL A 138 23.63 -2.17 -8.46
C VAL A 138 22.36 -1.41 -8.11
N PHE A 139 21.78 -1.76 -6.96
CA PHE A 139 20.61 -1.12 -6.37
C PHE A 139 21.00 -0.33 -5.12
N ILE A 140 20.38 0.82 -4.93
CA ILE A 140 20.52 1.68 -3.76
C ILE A 140 19.16 1.70 -3.06
N ARG A 141 19.14 1.25 -1.80
CA ARG A 141 17.92 1.16 -1.01
C ARG A 141 17.93 2.15 0.15
N GLY A 142 16.88 2.97 0.22
CA GLY A 142 16.64 3.90 1.32
C GLY A 142 16.07 3.18 2.54
N SER A 143 16.18 3.81 3.71
CA SER A 143 15.65 3.28 4.97
C SER A 143 14.56 4.18 5.57
N THR A 144 14.49 5.47 5.20
CA THR A 144 13.53 6.41 5.79
C THR A 144 12.75 7.22 4.75
N GLN A 145 11.58 7.74 5.16
CA GLN A 145 10.80 8.69 4.36
C GLN A 145 11.54 10.00 4.06
N ALA A 146 12.67 10.31 4.71
CA ALA A 146 13.44 11.53 4.43
C ALA A 146 14.46 11.35 3.29
N ASP A 147 14.70 10.12 2.86
CA ASP A 147 15.79 9.78 1.95
C ASP A 147 15.61 10.36 0.55
N ARG A 148 16.56 11.18 0.16
CA ARG A 148 16.62 11.81 -1.16
C ARG A 148 18.08 11.86 -1.59
N PHE A 149 18.31 11.78 -2.89
CA PHE A 149 19.64 12.03 -3.46
C PHE A 149 19.62 13.34 -4.24
N VAL A 150 20.22 14.38 -3.66
CA VAL A 150 20.28 15.71 -4.26
C VAL A 150 21.59 15.85 -5.05
N ILE A 151 21.48 16.19 -6.32
CA ILE A 151 22.59 16.36 -7.24
C ILE A 151 22.69 17.83 -7.64
N ASN A 152 23.68 18.53 -7.10
CA ASN A 152 23.93 19.93 -7.41
C ASN A 152 25.02 20.07 -8.48
N GLY A 153 24.83 21.03 -9.39
CA GLY A 153 25.77 21.33 -10.48
C GLY A 153 25.36 20.69 -11.82
N ASN A 154 26.13 21.02 -12.86
CA ASN A 154 25.80 20.68 -14.24
C ASN A 154 26.55 19.43 -14.72
N GLU A 155 26.09 18.82 -15.82
CA GLU A 155 26.79 17.74 -16.53
C GLU A 155 27.06 16.48 -15.69
N ASN A 156 26.22 16.19 -14.69
CA ASN A 156 26.29 14.91 -13.96
C ASN A 156 25.55 13.80 -14.72
N ARG A 157 25.97 12.56 -14.52
CA ARG A 157 25.35 11.38 -15.15
C ARG A 157 25.11 10.25 -14.15
N LEU A 158 23.94 9.64 -14.22
CA LEU A 158 23.59 8.40 -13.52
C LEU A 158 23.34 7.31 -14.57
N ILE A 159 24.07 6.19 -14.48
CA ILE A 159 24.04 5.14 -15.50
C ILE A 159 23.91 3.77 -14.84
N GLY A 160 22.93 2.97 -15.27
CA GLY A 160 22.84 1.54 -14.91
C GLY A 160 22.50 1.25 -13.44
N LEU A 161 21.81 2.17 -12.75
CA LEU A 161 21.49 2.10 -11.32
C LEU A 161 20.03 1.69 -11.05
N GLY A 162 19.79 1.03 -9.93
CA GLY A 162 18.45 0.82 -9.38
C GLY A 162 18.24 1.64 -8.11
N PHE A 163 17.09 2.29 -7.97
CA PHE A 163 16.70 3.03 -6.76
C PHE A 163 15.45 2.41 -6.13
N GLN A 164 15.53 2.12 -4.85
CA GLN A 164 14.42 1.62 -4.04
C GLN A 164 14.22 2.56 -2.86
N TYR A 165 13.01 3.09 -2.70
CA TYR A 165 12.67 4.04 -1.63
C TYR A 165 13.51 5.33 -1.64
N TYR A 166 13.70 5.90 -2.83
CA TYR A 166 14.52 7.09 -3.04
C TYR A 166 13.93 8.02 -4.09
N SER A 167 13.87 9.31 -3.75
CA SER A 167 13.68 10.38 -4.74
C SER A 167 15.02 10.99 -5.14
N VAL A 168 15.23 11.23 -6.43
CA VAL A 168 16.45 11.85 -6.97
C VAL A 168 16.14 13.24 -7.50
N ILE A 169 16.92 14.24 -7.08
CA ILE A 169 16.65 15.67 -7.38
C ILE A 169 17.88 16.30 -8.04
N PHE A 170 17.70 16.92 -9.20
CA PHE A 170 18.74 17.61 -9.97
C PHE A 170 18.62 19.13 -9.86
N ASN A 171 19.58 19.75 -9.18
CA ASN A 171 19.70 21.21 -9.04
C ASN A 171 20.75 21.80 -10.00
N GLY A 172 20.69 21.40 -11.27
CA GLY A 172 21.60 21.89 -12.30
C GLY A 172 21.16 21.49 -13.71
N SER A 173 21.96 21.89 -14.69
CA SER A 173 21.65 21.77 -16.12
C SER A 173 22.47 20.68 -16.80
N ASN A 174 21.97 20.20 -17.94
CA ASN A 174 22.64 19.20 -18.79
C ASN A 174 23.00 17.91 -18.04
N ASN A 175 22.22 17.53 -17.02
CA ASN A 175 22.37 16.25 -16.33
C ASN A 175 21.71 15.13 -17.15
N GLY A 176 22.20 13.91 -17.01
CA GLY A 176 21.69 12.74 -17.72
C GLY A 176 21.39 11.57 -16.79
N VAL A 177 20.29 10.88 -17.05
CA VAL A 177 19.92 9.61 -16.42
C VAL A 177 19.69 8.60 -17.52
N SER A 178 20.43 7.49 -17.52
CA SER A 178 20.29 6.44 -18.51
C SER A 178 20.31 5.03 -17.93
N ASP A 179 19.43 4.16 -18.43
CA ASP A 179 19.36 2.75 -18.02
C ASP A 179 19.14 2.58 -16.50
N VAL A 180 18.36 3.48 -15.90
CA VAL A 180 18.09 3.52 -14.46
C VAL A 180 16.69 3.01 -14.15
N TRP A 181 16.56 2.19 -13.11
CA TRP A 181 15.27 1.75 -12.57
C TRP A 181 14.98 2.47 -11.26
N SER A 182 13.73 2.85 -11.05
CA SER A 182 13.26 3.50 -9.82
C SER A 182 11.94 2.87 -9.40
N GLY A 183 11.91 2.32 -8.19
CA GLY A 183 10.72 1.69 -7.60
C GLY A 183 10.49 0.23 -7.97
N LEU A 184 11.32 -0.40 -8.79
CA LEU A 184 11.28 -1.85 -9.02
C LEU A 184 12.11 -2.63 -7.98
N ARG A 185 11.67 -3.85 -7.68
CA ARG A 185 12.52 -4.86 -7.04
C ARG A 185 13.65 -5.29 -7.98
N GLU A 186 14.66 -5.92 -7.42
CA GLU A 186 15.87 -6.35 -8.12
C GLU A 186 15.57 -7.28 -9.30
N ASN A 187 14.54 -8.11 -9.18
CA ASN A 187 14.07 -9.02 -10.24
C ASN A 187 13.41 -8.30 -11.45
N GLY A 188 13.04 -7.03 -11.30
CA GLY A 188 12.34 -6.24 -12.33
C GLY A 188 10.88 -6.64 -12.60
N GLN A 189 10.32 -7.58 -11.84
CA GLN A 189 8.97 -8.12 -12.05
C GLN A 189 7.93 -7.55 -11.07
N GLU A 190 8.40 -6.98 -9.96
CA GLU A 190 7.58 -6.49 -8.86
C GLU A 190 7.94 -5.05 -8.48
N ILE A 191 6.95 -4.30 -8.01
CA ILE A 191 7.16 -2.97 -7.44
C ILE A 191 7.72 -3.12 -6.03
N PHE A 192 8.74 -2.32 -5.72
CA PHE A 192 9.22 -2.15 -4.36
C PHE A 192 8.28 -1.22 -3.60
N PHE A 193 7.46 -1.80 -2.73
CA PHE A 193 6.78 -1.05 -1.68
C PHE A 193 7.47 -1.33 -0.35
N VAL A 194 7.66 -0.29 0.45
CA VAL A 194 8.16 -0.46 1.81
C VAL A 194 7.17 -1.33 2.57
N ARG A 195 7.68 -2.45 3.10
CA ARG A 195 6.89 -3.50 3.78
C ARG A 195 5.83 -4.16 2.91
N GLY A 196 5.89 -4.00 1.58
CA GLY A 196 4.85 -4.51 0.69
C GLY A 196 3.53 -3.73 0.75
N ASP A 197 3.48 -2.56 1.41
CA ASP A 197 2.27 -1.75 1.47
C ASP A 197 2.17 -0.79 0.27
N PRO A 198 1.27 -1.03 -0.69
CA PRO A 198 1.10 -0.12 -1.83
C PRO A 198 0.53 1.24 -1.42
N THR A 199 0.04 1.39 -0.18
CA THR A 199 -0.39 2.66 0.37
C THR A 199 0.71 3.52 0.97
N VAL A 200 1.96 3.09 0.88
CA VAL A 200 3.13 3.91 1.16
C VAL A 200 3.80 4.24 -0.18
N ASP A 201 4.18 5.50 -0.37
CA ASP A 201 4.87 5.91 -1.59
C ASP A 201 6.20 5.16 -1.71
N SER A 202 6.45 4.50 -2.84
CA SER A 202 7.76 3.90 -3.15
C SER A 202 8.85 4.98 -3.30
N ARG A 203 8.44 6.25 -3.37
CA ARG A 203 9.27 7.44 -3.58
C ARG A 203 10.05 7.43 -4.89
N ALA A 204 9.71 6.51 -5.80
CA ALA A 204 10.31 6.35 -7.09
C ALA A 204 10.07 7.59 -7.96
N SER A 205 10.99 8.55 -7.90
CA SER A 205 10.82 9.79 -8.64
C SER A 205 12.14 10.46 -9.02
N PHE A 206 12.09 11.19 -10.13
CA PHE A 206 13.11 12.13 -10.55
C PHE A 206 12.52 13.54 -10.65
N GLU A 207 13.27 14.53 -10.20
CA GLU A 207 12.86 15.92 -10.26
C GLU A 207 14.04 16.79 -10.68
N ASP A 208 13.78 17.86 -11.45
CA ASP A 208 14.75 18.93 -11.66
C ASP A 208 14.30 20.29 -11.12
N ALA A 209 15.27 21.17 -10.87
CA ALA A 209 15.03 22.52 -10.38
C ALA A 209 14.50 23.44 -11.49
N THR A 210 13.68 24.44 -11.11
CA THR A 210 13.07 25.41 -12.02
C THR A 210 14.06 26.15 -12.93
N ALA A 211 15.29 26.38 -12.48
CA ALA A 211 16.32 27.08 -13.24
C ALA A 211 17.16 26.17 -14.15
N SER A 212 16.91 24.86 -14.20
CA SER A 212 17.71 23.91 -14.97
C SER A 212 17.36 23.95 -16.46
N THR A 213 18.33 23.58 -17.31
CA THR A 213 18.13 23.46 -18.76
C THR A 213 18.72 22.15 -19.28
N GLY A 214 18.09 21.49 -20.24
CA GLY A 214 18.73 20.41 -21.00
C GLY A 214 18.94 19.09 -20.26
N ASN A 215 18.22 18.84 -19.16
CA ASN A 215 18.29 17.55 -18.47
C ASN A 215 17.65 16.44 -19.30
N THR A 216 18.24 15.25 -19.28
CA THR A 216 17.84 14.12 -20.13
C THR A 216 17.59 12.86 -19.32
N TYR A 217 16.50 12.16 -19.66
CA TYR A 217 16.10 10.87 -19.10
C TYR A 217 15.90 9.90 -20.25
N ASN A 218 16.76 8.90 -20.38
CA ASN A 218 16.76 7.96 -21.51
C ASN A 218 16.70 6.51 -21.01
N ASN A 219 15.76 5.72 -21.50
CA ASN A 219 15.59 4.32 -21.05
C ASN A 219 15.50 4.20 -19.51
N VAL A 220 14.71 5.07 -18.90
CA VAL A 220 14.44 5.04 -17.45
C VAL A 220 13.16 4.25 -17.19
N ILE A 221 13.14 3.46 -16.12
CA ILE A 221 11.93 2.79 -15.65
C ILE A 221 11.53 3.38 -14.31
N VAL A 222 10.30 3.88 -14.21
CA VAL A 222 9.75 4.42 -12.95
C VAL A 222 8.41 3.77 -12.66
N THR A 223 8.28 3.16 -11.48
CA THR A 223 7.04 2.50 -11.06
C THR A 223 6.78 2.70 -9.58
N GLY A 224 5.51 2.72 -9.18
CA GLY A 224 5.08 2.85 -7.78
C GLY A 224 5.11 4.27 -7.20
N SER A 225 5.35 5.30 -8.02
CA SER A 225 5.35 6.71 -7.56
C SER A 225 3.94 7.17 -7.18
N ARG A 226 3.75 7.75 -5.99
CA ARG A 226 2.45 8.32 -5.57
C ARG A 226 2.30 9.81 -5.84
N THR A 227 3.22 10.45 -6.53
CA THR A 227 3.10 11.88 -6.85
C THR A 227 3.29 12.09 -8.34
N VAL A 228 4.55 12.09 -8.79
CA VAL A 228 4.96 12.19 -10.18
C VAL A 228 6.21 11.33 -10.35
N ALA A 229 6.27 10.54 -11.42
CA ALA A 229 7.45 9.74 -11.75
C ALA A 229 8.63 10.62 -12.18
N ILE A 230 8.41 11.58 -13.08
CA ILE A 230 9.41 12.59 -13.47
C ILE A 230 8.75 13.97 -13.50
N ALA A 231 9.28 14.89 -12.69
CA ALA A 231 8.88 16.29 -12.67
C ALA A 231 9.95 17.16 -13.35
N MET A 232 9.60 17.74 -14.51
CA MET A 232 10.46 18.65 -15.25
C MET A 232 10.02 20.10 -15.00
N ARG A 233 10.73 20.80 -14.11
CA ARG A 233 10.51 22.22 -13.79
C ARG A 233 11.39 23.16 -14.60
N GLY A 234 12.51 22.67 -15.13
CA GLY A 234 13.46 23.43 -15.93
C GLY A 234 12.96 23.77 -17.33
N SER A 235 13.84 23.77 -18.33
CA SER A 235 13.48 23.97 -19.74
C SER A 235 14.31 23.10 -20.67
N ASN A 236 13.82 22.87 -21.89
CA ASN A 236 14.56 22.18 -22.96
C ASN A 236 15.09 20.78 -22.59
N GLY A 237 14.44 20.09 -21.66
CA GLY A 237 14.83 18.73 -21.29
C GLY A 237 14.21 17.66 -22.20
N THR A 238 14.67 16.41 -22.09
CA THR A 238 14.19 15.30 -22.90
C THR A 238 13.87 14.07 -22.06
N ILE A 239 12.73 13.43 -22.33
CA ILE A 239 12.37 12.09 -21.83
C ILE A 239 12.15 11.19 -23.04
N GLU A 240 12.94 10.13 -23.15
CA GLU A 240 12.94 9.25 -24.31
C GLU A 240 13.05 7.77 -23.93
N GLY A 241 12.35 6.91 -24.69
CA GLY A 241 12.50 5.46 -24.61
C GLY A 241 12.22 4.86 -23.23
N SER A 242 11.49 5.58 -22.37
CA SER A 242 11.31 5.27 -20.96
C SER A 242 9.98 4.59 -20.68
N LEU A 243 9.92 3.85 -19.57
CA LEU A 243 8.78 3.04 -19.16
C LEU A 243 8.22 3.53 -17.83
N PHE A 244 6.91 3.73 -17.77
CA PHE A 244 6.21 4.24 -16.59
C PHE A 244 5.09 3.30 -16.15
N GLY A 245 5.15 2.90 -14.88
CA GLY A 245 4.16 2.02 -14.27
C GLY A 245 4.18 0.58 -14.80
N THR A 246 5.27 0.13 -15.41
CA THR A 246 5.43 -1.25 -15.92
C THR A 246 6.42 -2.06 -15.10
N ARG A 247 6.50 -3.36 -15.42
CA ARG A 247 7.68 -4.19 -15.14
C ARG A 247 8.88 -3.75 -15.98
N ALA A 248 10.04 -4.33 -15.69
CA ALA A 248 11.29 -4.05 -16.40
C ALA A 248 11.24 -4.38 -17.90
N ASP A 249 10.39 -5.33 -18.31
CA ASP A 249 10.19 -5.74 -19.70
C ASP A 249 9.11 -4.91 -20.42
N GLY A 250 8.54 -3.90 -19.76
CA GLY A 250 7.47 -3.07 -20.30
C GLY A 250 6.07 -3.70 -20.26
N THR A 251 5.92 -4.88 -19.64
CA THR A 251 4.62 -5.53 -19.41
C THR A 251 3.97 -5.12 -18.09
N VAL A 252 2.69 -5.43 -17.93
CA VAL A 252 1.97 -5.36 -16.65
C VAL A 252 1.37 -6.73 -16.33
N PRO A 253 1.15 -7.10 -15.05
CA PRO A 253 0.44 -8.33 -14.74
C PRO A 253 -0.99 -8.31 -15.27
N THR A 254 -1.56 -9.49 -15.53
CA THR A 254 -2.99 -9.65 -15.80
C THR A 254 -3.79 -9.29 -14.54
N ILE A 255 -4.67 -8.30 -14.66
CA ILE A 255 -5.56 -7.84 -13.59
C ILE A 255 -7.00 -8.10 -13.99
N ALA A 256 -7.81 -8.63 -13.07
CA ALA A 256 -9.23 -8.86 -13.30
C ALA A 256 -9.99 -7.53 -13.52
N ALA A 257 -11.01 -7.56 -14.38
CA ALA A 257 -11.69 -6.35 -14.87
C ALA A 257 -12.40 -5.56 -13.74
N ASP A 258 -12.93 -6.26 -12.74
CA ASP A 258 -13.57 -5.71 -11.54
C ASP A 258 -12.59 -4.91 -10.64
N ARG A 259 -11.29 -5.26 -10.67
CA ARG A 259 -10.23 -4.66 -9.85
C ARG A 259 -9.46 -3.54 -10.56
N LYS A 260 -9.49 -3.56 -11.89
CA LYS A 260 -8.79 -2.59 -12.74
C LYS A 260 -9.25 -1.17 -12.42
N CYS A 261 -8.30 -0.26 -12.21
CA CYS A 261 -8.57 1.14 -11.86
C CYS A 261 -9.35 1.36 -10.55
N ARG A 262 -9.25 0.40 -9.62
CA ARG A 262 -9.76 0.48 -8.26
C ARG A 262 -8.62 0.73 -7.28
N PRO A 263 -8.43 1.96 -6.79
CA PRO A 263 -7.28 2.28 -5.95
C PRO A 263 -7.34 1.59 -4.57
N ASN A 264 -8.54 1.19 -4.13
CA ASN A 264 -8.82 0.48 -2.90
C ASN A 264 -8.84 -1.06 -3.05
N ALA A 265 -8.72 -1.59 -4.29
CA ALA A 265 -8.60 -3.03 -4.54
C ALA A 265 -7.12 -3.45 -4.48
N ARG A 266 -6.61 -3.81 -3.29
CA ARG A 266 -5.19 -4.07 -3.03
C ARG A 266 -4.70 -5.44 -3.52
N TYR A 267 -5.47 -6.50 -3.35
CA TYR A 267 -5.02 -7.85 -3.72
C TYR A 267 -4.90 -7.99 -5.24
N ASN A 268 -3.93 -8.75 -5.75
CA ASN A 268 -3.83 -9.08 -7.18
C ASN A 268 -4.11 -7.88 -8.12
N ASN A 269 -3.64 -6.68 -7.74
CA ASN A 269 -3.80 -5.45 -8.51
C ASN A 269 -2.41 -4.86 -8.76
N TRP A 270 -2.33 -3.93 -9.69
CA TRP A 270 -1.09 -3.32 -10.09
C TRP A 270 -1.11 -1.81 -9.86
N PHE A 271 -0.30 -1.37 -8.91
CA PHE A 271 -0.19 0.03 -8.51
C PHE A 271 1.05 0.68 -9.12
N GLY A 272 1.09 0.78 -10.45
CA GLY A 272 2.22 1.34 -11.20
C GLY A 272 2.54 2.79 -10.88
N GLY A 273 1.69 3.49 -10.13
CA GLY A 273 1.92 4.85 -9.67
C GLY A 273 1.47 5.92 -10.67
N ALA A 274 2.17 7.05 -10.67
CA ALA A 274 1.86 8.23 -11.49
C ALA A 274 2.77 8.37 -12.72
N GLY A 275 2.32 9.18 -13.69
CA GLY A 275 3.06 9.54 -14.89
C GLY A 275 4.02 10.72 -14.69
N ILE A 276 4.25 11.51 -15.74
CA ILE A 276 5.19 12.65 -15.73
C ILE A 276 4.46 14.00 -15.66
N ALA A 277 5.17 15.03 -15.20
CA ALA A 277 4.69 16.41 -15.18
C ALA A 277 5.71 17.39 -15.77
N LEU A 278 5.27 18.22 -16.71
CA LEU A 278 6.04 19.23 -17.41
C LEU A 278 5.65 20.63 -16.90
N PHE A 279 6.31 21.07 -15.85
CA PHE A 279 6.14 22.39 -15.25
C PHE A 279 6.89 23.51 -16.00
N GLY A 280 7.77 23.13 -16.93
CA GLY A 280 8.60 24.00 -17.75
C GLY A 280 8.27 23.98 -19.26
N SER A 281 9.09 24.66 -20.06
CA SER A 281 8.87 24.82 -21.51
C SER A 281 10.00 24.23 -22.37
N GLY A 282 9.68 23.89 -23.62
CA GLY A 282 10.67 23.40 -24.58
C GLY A 282 11.04 21.93 -24.41
N HIS A 283 10.32 21.19 -23.56
CA HIS A 283 10.60 19.78 -23.31
C HIS A 283 10.19 18.91 -24.51
N VAL A 284 10.92 17.82 -24.69
CA VAL A 284 10.61 16.76 -25.66
C VAL A 284 10.31 15.47 -24.90
N VAL A 285 9.13 14.90 -25.11
CA VAL A 285 8.72 13.60 -24.55
C VAL A 285 8.37 12.69 -25.71
N ARG A 286 9.21 11.68 -25.97
CA ARG A 286 8.99 10.81 -27.12
C ARG A 286 9.33 9.35 -26.93
N ASP A 287 8.65 8.51 -27.69
CA ASP A 287 8.93 7.06 -27.75
C ASP A 287 8.86 6.37 -26.38
N ASN A 288 8.06 6.92 -25.44
CA ASN A 288 7.89 6.37 -24.09
C ASN A 288 6.63 5.50 -24.00
N ARG A 289 6.55 4.67 -22.95
CA ARG A 289 5.39 3.83 -22.66
C ARG A 289 4.85 4.06 -21.25
N PHE A 290 3.54 4.26 -21.14
CA PHE A 290 2.84 4.52 -19.87
C PHE A 290 1.71 3.50 -19.69
N VAL A 291 1.78 2.66 -18.66
CA VAL A 291 0.80 1.59 -18.42
C VAL A 291 0.63 1.39 -16.93
N GLY A 292 -0.50 0.85 -16.48
CA GLY A 292 -0.64 0.46 -15.08
C GLY A 292 -0.69 1.62 -14.10
N LEU A 293 -0.94 2.84 -14.58
CA LEU A 293 -0.92 4.06 -13.77
C LEU A 293 -2.11 4.09 -12.81
N LEU A 294 -1.82 3.73 -11.57
CA LEU A 294 -2.74 3.69 -10.46
C LEU A 294 -1.91 3.73 -9.18
N TRP A 295 -2.28 4.58 -8.22
CA TRP A 295 -1.79 4.46 -6.85
C TRP A 295 -2.83 3.77 -5.98
N ALA A 296 -2.40 3.09 -4.92
CA ALA A 296 -3.35 2.58 -3.95
C ALA A 296 -3.90 3.72 -3.10
N SER A 297 -5.17 3.63 -2.69
CA SER A 297 -5.86 4.62 -1.85
C SER A 297 -6.93 3.91 -1.04
N ASN A 298 -7.11 4.32 0.22
CA ASN A 298 -8.27 3.88 0.99
C ASN A 298 -9.56 4.60 0.56
N ASP A 299 -9.42 5.75 -0.10
CA ASP A 299 -10.55 6.43 -0.73
C ASP A 299 -10.84 5.77 -2.10
N PRO A 300 -11.96 5.05 -2.23
CA PRO A 300 -12.38 4.42 -3.49
C PRO A 300 -12.72 5.43 -4.56
N LEU A 301 -12.89 6.72 -4.23
CA LEU A 301 -13.22 7.86 -5.10
C LEU A 301 -12.04 8.81 -5.38
N ASN A 302 -10.83 8.52 -4.90
CA ASN A 302 -9.60 9.27 -5.21
C ASN A 302 -9.36 9.51 -6.72
N THR A 303 -8.94 10.71 -7.13
CA THR A 303 -8.66 11.01 -8.54
C THR A 303 -7.45 10.21 -9.04
N PRO A 304 -7.55 9.45 -10.14
CA PRO A 304 -6.42 8.71 -10.68
C PRO A 304 -5.35 9.62 -11.28
N PRO A 305 -4.11 9.13 -11.40
CA PRO A 305 -3.03 9.91 -11.98
C PRO A 305 -3.19 10.09 -13.49
N THR A 306 -2.71 11.24 -13.97
CA THR A 306 -2.51 11.52 -15.40
C THR A 306 -1.20 10.90 -15.89
N ALA A 307 -1.16 10.41 -17.14
CA ALA A 307 0.08 9.87 -17.70
C ALA A 307 1.09 10.96 -18.09
N ILE A 308 0.65 12.01 -18.77
CA ILE A 308 1.47 13.18 -19.11
C ILE A 308 0.70 14.45 -18.76
N ASP A 309 1.19 15.21 -17.78
CA ASP A 309 0.62 16.48 -17.36
C ASP A 309 1.49 17.66 -17.83
N ILE A 310 0.88 18.66 -18.48
CA ILE A 310 1.59 19.75 -19.17
C ILE A 310 1.09 21.11 -18.68
N ASP A 311 1.92 21.80 -17.90
CA ASP A 311 1.55 23.05 -17.24
C ASP A 311 2.00 24.31 -17.99
N LYS A 312 3.05 24.20 -18.80
CA LYS A 312 3.61 25.31 -19.59
C LYS A 312 3.64 24.98 -21.08
N GLY A 313 3.83 26.02 -21.88
CA GLY A 313 3.81 25.95 -23.34
C GLY A 313 5.12 25.51 -23.98
N GLY A 314 5.08 25.24 -25.29
CA GLY A 314 6.28 25.00 -26.09
C GLY A 314 6.85 23.59 -26.01
N ASN A 315 6.08 22.61 -25.53
CA ASN A 315 6.53 21.24 -25.37
C ASN A 315 6.13 20.37 -26.59
N LEU A 316 6.97 19.39 -26.92
CA LEU A 316 6.73 18.38 -27.96
C LEU A 316 6.48 17.01 -27.32
N ILE A 317 5.30 16.44 -27.56
CA ILE A 317 4.89 15.13 -27.09
C ILE A 317 4.61 14.24 -28.30
N GLU A 318 5.49 13.28 -28.59
CA GLU A 318 5.36 12.48 -29.81
C GLU A 318 5.63 10.99 -29.67
N ASN A 319 4.91 10.17 -30.43
CA ASN A 319 5.14 8.72 -30.54
C ASN A 319 5.12 7.96 -29.19
N ASN A 320 4.45 8.48 -28.16
CA ASN A 320 4.31 7.78 -26.89
C ASN A 320 3.15 6.77 -26.97
N ILE A 321 3.29 5.66 -26.26
CA ILE A 321 2.26 4.61 -26.15
C ILE A 321 1.69 4.64 -24.74
N ILE A 322 0.38 4.86 -24.60
CA ILE A 322 -0.29 5.04 -23.32
C ILE A 322 -1.43 4.02 -23.21
N GLY A 323 -1.46 3.26 -22.12
CA GLY A 323 -2.46 2.22 -21.86
C GLY A 323 -2.23 0.89 -22.58
N ILE A 324 -1.12 0.73 -23.31
CA ILE A 324 -0.76 -0.53 -23.98
C ILE A 324 0.62 -0.95 -23.50
N ASP A 325 0.78 -2.21 -23.11
CA ASP A 325 2.06 -2.76 -22.63
C ASP A 325 2.93 -3.33 -23.77
N ALA A 326 4.18 -3.69 -23.46
CA ALA A 326 5.13 -4.18 -24.46
C ALA A 326 4.72 -5.52 -25.12
N ALA A 327 3.85 -6.31 -24.46
CA ALA A 327 3.23 -7.51 -25.00
C ALA A 327 1.92 -7.21 -25.77
N VAL A 328 1.62 -5.92 -26.03
CA VAL A 328 0.40 -5.45 -26.70
C VAL A 328 -0.86 -5.70 -25.88
N GLN A 329 -0.72 -5.97 -24.57
CA GLN A 329 -1.85 -6.05 -23.66
C GLN A 329 -2.45 -4.65 -23.45
N LYS A 330 -3.75 -4.56 -23.71
CA LYS A 330 -4.56 -3.35 -23.61
C LYS A 330 -5.04 -3.13 -22.16
N PHE A 331 -4.22 -2.41 -21.39
CA PHE A 331 -4.48 -2.12 -19.98
C PHE A 331 -5.21 -0.80 -19.74
N GLY A 332 -5.12 0.19 -20.61
CA GLY A 332 -5.77 1.49 -20.42
C GLY A 332 -5.11 2.38 -19.37
N THR A 333 -5.69 3.55 -19.13
CA THR A 333 -5.30 4.47 -18.05
C THR A 333 -6.49 4.82 -17.18
N CYS A 334 -6.28 4.82 -15.86
CA CYS A 334 -7.34 5.09 -14.91
C CYS A 334 -7.77 6.57 -14.89
N GLY A 335 -6.87 7.48 -15.27
CA GLY A 335 -7.12 8.90 -15.45
C GLY A 335 -6.87 9.37 -16.88
N ASP A 336 -6.54 10.65 -17.03
CA ASP A 336 -6.18 11.26 -18.31
C ASP A 336 -4.90 10.66 -18.89
N ALA A 337 -4.88 10.43 -20.20
CA ALA A 337 -3.63 10.06 -20.87
C ALA A 337 -2.74 11.29 -21.04
N ILE A 338 -3.23 12.38 -21.62
CA ILE A 338 -2.48 13.64 -21.72
C ILE A 338 -3.35 14.80 -21.25
N ARG A 339 -2.86 15.58 -20.28
CA ARG A 339 -3.53 16.79 -19.80
C ARG A 339 -2.67 18.01 -20.06
N LEU A 340 -3.29 19.10 -20.52
CA LEU A 340 -2.60 20.36 -20.77
C LEU A 340 -3.39 21.56 -20.22
N THR A 341 -2.66 22.56 -19.71
CA THR A 341 -3.23 23.80 -19.14
C THR A 341 -2.74 25.08 -19.85
N ASN A 342 -1.90 24.96 -20.88
CA ASN A 342 -1.26 26.09 -21.57
C ASN A 342 -1.18 25.94 -23.12
N GLN A 343 -0.74 27.00 -23.80
CA GLN A 343 -0.63 27.10 -25.26
C GLN A 343 0.77 26.83 -25.81
N GLY A 344 0.92 26.54 -27.10
CA GLY A 344 2.22 26.39 -27.76
C GLY A 344 2.74 24.96 -27.84
N ASN A 345 1.93 23.96 -27.48
CA ASN A 345 2.35 22.57 -27.42
C ASN A 345 2.07 21.83 -28.73
N VAL A 346 2.92 20.85 -29.06
CA VAL A 346 2.75 19.96 -30.21
C VAL A 346 2.59 18.54 -29.69
N ILE A 347 1.44 17.92 -29.98
CA ILE A 347 1.10 16.56 -29.55
C ILE A 347 0.80 15.74 -30.81
N ARG A 348 1.67 14.80 -31.17
CA ARG A 348 1.52 14.06 -32.43
C ARG A 348 1.92 12.60 -32.38
N GLY A 349 1.24 11.75 -33.15
CA GLY A 349 1.67 10.35 -33.32
C GLY A 349 1.57 9.49 -32.06
N ASN A 350 0.93 9.95 -31.00
CA ASN A 350 0.78 9.16 -29.77
C ASN A 350 -0.33 8.10 -29.96
N THR A 351 -0.16 6.93 -29.34
CA THR A 351 -1.16 5.85 -29.31
C THR A 351 -1.71 5.73 -27.89
N ILE A 352 -3.03 5.86 -27.73
CA ILE A 352 -3.72 5.85 -26.44
C ILE A 352 -4.80 4.77 -26.47
N TYR A 353 -4.83 3.95 -25.44
CA TYR A 353 -5.90 2.99 -25.20
C TYR A 353 -6.61 3.29 -23.88
N GLY A 354 -7.93 3.16 -23.83
CA GLY A 354 -8.71 3.02 -22.59
C GLY A 354 -8.52 4.13 -21.56
N ALA A 355 -8.58 5.40 -21.95
CA ALA A 355 -8.49 6.52 -21.01
C ALA A 355 -9.82 6.79 -20.28
N GLY A 356 -9.75 7.16 -19.00
CA GLY A 356 -10.92 7.58 -18.21
C GLY A 356 -11.81 6.43 -17.70
N THR A 357 -11.27 5.22 -17.51
CA THR A 357 -12.02 3.99 -17.19
C THR A 357 -12.72 3.95 -15.81
N ARG A 358 -12.69 5.03 -15.03
CA ARG A 358 -13.16 5.06 -13.63
C ARG A 358 -14.63 5.41 -13.42
N ASN A 359 -15.42 5.73 -14.44
CA ASN A 359 -16.75 6.31 -14.20
C ASN A 359 -17.83 5.25 -13.92
N ASP A 360 -17.72 4.63 -12.76
CA ASP A 360 -18.56 3.53 -12.33
C ASP A 360 -19.56 3.94 -11.23
N ASP A 361 -19.51 5.20 -10.82
CA ASP A 361 -20.55 5.84 -10.03
C ASP A 361 -21.76 6.12 -10.94
N VAL A 362 -22.76 5.25 -10.85
CA VAL A 362 -24.03 5.33 -11.57
C VAL A 362 -24.78 6.63 -11.24
N ASN A 363 -24.41 7.34 -10.17
CA ASN A 363 -24.98 8.64 -9.81
C ASN A 363 -24.24 9.84 -10.44
N LYS A 364 -23.11 9.62 -11.13
CA LYS A 364 -22.37 10.65 -11.88
C LYS A 364 -22.58 10.60 -13.39
N ILE A 365 -23.44 9.70 -13.86
CA ILE A 365 -23.93 9.70 -15.24
C ILE A 365 -25.22 10.52 -15.34
N THR A 366 -25.20 11.76 -14.87
CA THR A 366 -26.26 12.71 -15.23
C THR A 366 -25.96 13.21 -16.64
N GLU A 367 -26.89 12.92 -17.56
CA GLU A 367 -26.96 13.51 -18.89
C GLU A 367 -26.86 15.04 -18.77
N GLY A 368 -25.65 15.59 -19.00
CA GLY A 368 -25.37 17.02 -18.86
C GLY A 368 -24.12 17.39 -18.07
N GLU A 369 -23.59 16.52 -17.19
CA GLU A 369 -22.31 16.76 -16.52
C GLU A 369 -21.16 16.23 -17.36
N GLN A 370 -20.24 17.14 -17.71
CA GLN A 370 -19.04 16.87 -18.50
C GLN A 370 -18.15 15.80 -17.82
N PRO A 371 -17.62 14.80 -18.55
CA PRO A 371 -16.64 13.86 -17.98
C PRO A 371 -15.44 14.65 -17.44
N GLN A 372 -15.02 14.41 -16.19
CA GLN A 372 -13.86 15.12 -15.61
C GLN A 372 -12.50 14.63 -16.14
N THR A 373 -12.49 13.64 -17.03
CA THR A 373 -11.28 13.05 -17.63
C THR A 373 -11.41 12.94 -19.15
N GLY A 374 -10.29 12.86 -19.87
CA GLY A 374 -10.16 12.81 -21.33
C GLY A 374 -8.93 12.02 -21.79
N ALA A 375 -8.98 11.44 -22.99
CA ALA A 375 -7.78 10.84 -23.61
C ALA A 375 -6.71 11.92 -23.85
N ILE A 376 -7.13 13.08 -24.37
CA ILE A 376 -6.34 14.30 -24.36
C ILE A 376 -7.25 15.39 -23.80
N GLY A 377 -6.91 15.96 -22.64
CA GLY A 377 -7.75 16.90 -21.91
C GLY A 377 -7.13 18.29 -21.81
N LEU A 378 -7.96 19.33 -21.91
CA LEU A 378 -7.59 20.72 -21.61
C LEU A 378 -8.33 21.21 -20.37
N SER A 379 -7.60 21.46 -19.28
CA SER A 379 -8.20 21.89 -18.00
C SER A 379 -7.58 23.19 -17.48
N GLY A 380 -8.40 24.06 -16.88
CA GLY A 380 -7.94 25.29 -16.21
C GLY A 380 -8.87 26.49 -16.42
N SER A 381 -8.93 27.41 -15.45
CA SER A 381 -9.67 28.67 -15.58
C SER A 381 -8.81 29.71 -16.33
N GLY A 382 -9.35 30.31 -17.40
CA GLY A 382 -8.68 31.40 -18.13
C GLY A 382 -7.58 30.96 -19.11
N VAL A 383 -7.56 29.70 -19.54
CA VAL A 383 -6.60 29.21 -20.55
C VAL A 383 -6.81 29.96 -21.87
N SER A 384 -5.79 30.72 -22.31
CA SER A 384 -5.68 31.21 -23.69
C SER A 384 -5.31 30.03 -24.58
N LEU A 385 -6.17 29.67 -25.55
CA LEU A 385 -5.92 28.58 -26.51
C LEU A 385 -5.11 29.06 -27.71
N GLY A 386 -3.97 29.70 -27.42
CA GLY A 386 -2.93 29.88 -28.44
C GLY A 386 -2.51 28.53 -29.05
N PRO A 387 -1.48 28.54 -29.91
CA PRO A 387 -1.22 27.46 -30.87
C PRO A 387 -0.94 26.11 -30.19
N ASN A 388 -1.96 25.25 -30.06
CA ASN A 388 -1.80 23.86 -29.63
C ASN A 388 -2.09 22.94 -30.82
N LEU A 389 -1.03 22.35 -31.38
CA LEU A 389 -1.12 21.47 -32.53
C LEU A 389 -1.30 20.03 -32.06
N ILE A 390 -2.45 19.43 -32.40
CA ILE A 390 -2.77 18.04 -32.06
C ILE A 390 -3.11 17.33 -33.35
N ARG A 391 -2.31 16.34 -33.75
CA ARG A 391 -2.49 15.61 -35.02
C ARG A 391 -2.02 14.18 -34.94
N SER A 392 -2.64 13.31 -35.71
CA SER A 392 -2.20 11.93 -35.90
C SER A 392 -2.08 11.12 -34.61
N ASN A 393 -2.83 11.50 -33.57
CA ASN A 393 -2.91 10.73 -32.34
C ASN A 393 -4.02 9.69 -32.47
N VAL A 394 -3.69 8.45 -32.14
CA VAL A 394 -4.61 7.32 -32.20
C VAL A 394 -5.19 7.08 -30.82
N VAL A 395 -6.52 6.99 -30.72
CA VAL A 395 -7.23 6.71 -29.47
C VAL A 395 -8.25 5.61 -29.70
N GLU A 396 -8.21 4.58 -28.86
CA GLU A 396 -9.08 3.40 -28.90
C GLU A 396 -9.69 3.11 -27.51
N ASP A 397 -10.93 2.62 -27.48
CA ASP A 397 -11.75 2.20 -26.33
C ASP A 397 -11.76 3.20 -25.17
N SER A 398 -11.63 4.50 -25.46
CA SER A 398 -11.66 5.53 -24.42
C SER A 398 -13.10 5.95 -24.11
N ILE A 399 -13.51 5.76 -22.86
CA ILE A 399 -14.85 6.16 -22.37
C ILE A 399 -14.98 7.70 -22.39
N ALA A 400 -13.86 8.40 -22.34
CA ALA A 400 -13.80 9.84 -22.46
C ALA A 400 -13.46 10.29 -23.89
N PRO A 401 -14.04 11.42 -24.37
CA PRO A 401 -13.83 11.89 -25.74
C PRO A 401 -12.38 12.33 -26.04
N VAL A 402 -11.99 12.19 -27.29
CA VAL A 402 -10.69 12.65 -27.81
C VAL A 402 -10.67 14.17 -27.95
N PHE A 403 -9.76 14.81 -27.21
CA PHE A 403 -9.56 16.25 -27.13
C PHE A 403 -10.76 17.01 -26.56
N PHE A 404 -10.82 17.05 -25.23
CA PHE A 404 -11.97 17.52 -24.46
C PHE A 404 -11.72 18.85 -23.72
N PHE A 405 -12.78 19.65 -23.56
CA PHE A 405 -12.76 21.07 -23.18
C PHE A 405 -13.73 21.39 -22.01
N PRO A 406 -13.52 20.88 -20.79
CA PRO A 406 -14.45 21.08 -19.67
C PRO A 406 -14.46 22.51 -19.10
N SER A 407 -13.37 23.27 -19.25
CA SER A 407 -13.16 24.53 -18.49
C SER A 407 -12.76 25.75 -19.34
N VAL A 408 -12.88 25.66 -20.66
CA VAL A 408 -12.54 26.76 -21.60
C VAL A 408 -13.79 27.53 -22.03
N THR A 409 -13.63 28.61 -22.80
CA THR A 409 -14.79 29.44 -23.20
C THR A 409 -15.78 28.65 -24.07
N VAL A 410 -17.05 29.05 -24.03
CA VAL A 410 -18.15 28.42 -24.79
C VAL A 410 -17.86 28.26 -26.28
N ASN A 411 -17.07 29.16 -26.88
CA ASN A 411 -16.69 29.06 -28.28
C ASN A 411 -15.87 27.80 -28.58
N TYR A 412 -14.94 27.40 -27.71
CA TYR A 412 -14.10 26.20 -27.95
C TYR A 412 -14.84 24.92 -27.64
N SER A 413 -15.61 24.88 -26.55
CA SER A 413 -16.35 23.68 -26.13
C SER A 413 -17.49 23.34 -27.09
N TYR A 414 -18.00 24.30 -27.86
CA TYR A 414 -19.13 24.10 -28.79
C TYR A 414 -18.78 24.25 -30.29
N PHE A 415 -17.55 24.60 -30.65
CA PHE A 415 -17.11 24.57 -32.06
C PHE A 415 -17.23 23.14 -32.63
N ASN A 416 -17.81 23.02 -33.83
CA ASN A 416 -17.92 21.75 -34.55
C ASN A 416 -16.87 21.68 -35.66
N SER A 417 -16.10 20.59 -35.68
CA SER A 417 -15.12 20.33 -36.73
C SER A 417 -15.78 20.19 -38.12
N ALA A 418 -14.97 20.29 -39.18
CA ALA A 418 -15.43 20.18 -40.56
C ALA A 418 -16.27 18.91 -40.78
N LYS A 419 -17.38 18.98 -41.50
CA LYS A 419 -18.27 17.83 -41.70
C LYS A 419 -18.00 17.13 -43.03
N VAL A 420 -18.18 15.81 -43.05
CA VAL A 420 -18.21 15.03 -44.30
C VAL A 420 -19.57 15.21 -44.97
N THR A 421 -19.58 15.55 -46.27
CA THR A 421 -20.81 15.69 -47.06
C THR A 421 -20.97 14.62 -48.13
N SER A 422 -19.88 13.97 -48.55
CA SER A 422 -19.96 12.87 -49.52
C SER A 422 -18.78 11.91 -49.37
N ILE A 423 -19.07 10.62 -49.54
CA ILE A 423 -18.08 9.54 -49.65
C ILE A 423 -18.40 8.77 -50.92
N VAL A 424 -17.55 8.88 -51.94
CA VAL A 424 -17.76 8.23 -53.25
C VAL A 424 -16.53 7.40 -53.58
N GLY A 425 -16.71 6.07 -53.59
CA GLY A 425 -15.61 5.14 -53.79
C GLY A 425 -14.57 5.29 -52.68
N ARG A 426 -13.38 5.80 -53.03
CA ARG A 426 -12.29 6.06 -52.07
C ARG A 426 -12.06 7.55 -51.80
N THR A 427 -12.87 8.42 -52.39
CA THR A 427 -12.78 9.88 -52.23
C THR A 427 -13.76 10.34 -51.16
N VAL A 428 -13.28 11.19 -50.26
CA VAL A 428 -14.08 11.82 -49.19
C VAL A 428 -14.07 13.32 -49.42
N SER A 429 -15.23 13.97 -49.35
CA SER A 429 -15.36 15.42 -49.45
C SER A 429 -16.28 15.99 -48.39
N GLY A 430 -16.08 17.26 -48.06
CA GLY A 430 -16.84 17.92 -47.01
C GLY A 430 -16.77 19.43 -47.06
N THR A 431 -17.32 20.04 -46.02
CA THR A 431 -17.39 21.49 -45.82
C THR A 431 -17.01 21.85 -44.38
N SER A 432 -17.09 23.14 -44.05
CA SER A 432 -17.12 23.62 -42.65
C SER A 432 -18.19 22.91 -41.81
N GLY A 433 -17.98 22.88 -40.49
CA GLY A 433 -18.89 22.27 -39.52
C GLY A 433 -20.20 23.04 -39.37
N ASP A 434 -21.23 22.39 -38.86
CA ASP A 434 -22.50 23.06 -38.55
C ASP A 434 -22.34 23.98 -37.31
N PRO A 435 -23.08 25.09 -37.20
CA PRO A 435 -22.99 25.99 -36.06
C PRO A 435 -23.19 25.28 -34.71
N GLY A 436 -22.34 25.59 -33.73
CA GLY A 436 -22.45 25.07 -32.37
C GLY A 436 -23.61 25.72 -31.62
N VAL A 437 -24.40 24.94 -30.87
CA VAL A 437 -25.57 25.45 -30.12
C VAL A 437 -25.36 25.23 -28.62
N PRO A 438 -24.76 26.18 -27.89
CA PRO A 438 -24.60 26.09 -26.45
C PRO A 438 -25.94 26.39 -25.71
N PRO A 439 -26.09 25.94 -24.44
CA PRO A 439 -27.24 26.29 -23.61
C PRO A 439 -27.36 27.81 -23.38
N PRO A 440 -28.58 28.37 -23.25
CA PRO A 440 -28.78 29.77 -22.91
C PRO A 440 -28.08 30.17 -21.60
N PRO A 441 -27.51 31.38 -21.49
CA PRO A 441 -27.65 32.54 -22.39
C PRO A 441 -26.58 32.65 -23.50
N ALA A 442 -25.75 31.62 -23.73
CA ALA A 442 -24.71 31.66 -24.75
C ALA A 442 -25.29 31.69 -26.17
N GLN A 443 -24.66 32.44 -27.08
CA GLN A 443 -25.07 32.53 -28.48
C GLN A 443 -24.50 31.37 -29.30
N PRO A 444 -25.13 31.00 -30.44
CA PRO A 444 -24.58 30.02 -31.37
C PRO A 444 -23.15 30.37 -31.81
N VAL A 445 -22.32 29.34 -31.96
CA VAL A 445 -20.90 29.46 -32.33
C VAL A 445 -20.74 29.18 -33.83
N ASP A 446 -20.22 30.14 -34.59
CA ASP A 446 -19.86 29.94 -35.99
C ASP A 446 -18.72 28.90 -36.10
N SER A 447 -18.95 27.87 -36.93
CA SER A 447 -18.03 26.75 -37.14
C SER A 447 -17.40 26.75 -38.55
N THR A 448 -17.38 27.92 -39.21
CA THR A 448 -16.62 28.13 -40.45
C THR A 448 -15.12 27.94 -40.23
N CYS A 449 -14.47 27.27 -41.19
CA CYS A 449 -13.03 26.96 -41.12
C CYS A 449 -12.34 27.13 -42.49
N PRO A 450 -12.33 28.34 -43.06
CA PRO A 450 -11.70 28.58 -44.36
C PRO A 450 -10.19 28.38 -44.28
N ASN A 451 -9.61 27.73 -45.29
CA ASN A 451 -8.18 27.41 -45.36
C ASN A 451 -7.64 26.56 -44.19
N CYS A 452 -8.50 25.93 -43.40
CA CYS A 452 -8.09 25.02 -42.35
C CYS A 452 -7.50 23.73 -42.91
N VAL A 453 -6.67 23.06 -42.12
CA VAL A 453 -6.24 21.68 -42.40
C VAL A 453 -7.24 20.73 -41.74
N ILE A 454 -7.80 19.80 -42.50
CA ILE A 454 -8.76 18.80 -42.04
C ILE A 454 -8.07 17.44 -41.97
N GLU A 455 -8.10 16.80 -40.80
CA GLU A 455 -7.62 15.45 -40.59
C GLU A 455 -8.81 14.47 -40.53
N LEU A 456 -8.67 13.30 -41.16
CA LEU A 456 -9.67 12.23 -41.17
C LEU A 456 -9.21 11.04 -40.34
N PHE A 457 -10.12 10.52 -39.51
CA PHE A 457 -9.87 9.35 -38.68
C PHE A 457 -10.89 8.24 -38.90
N LEU A 458 -10.47 6.98 -38.74
CA LEU A 458 -11.38 5.83 -38.63
C LEU A 458 -11.93 5.66 -37.19
N ASP A 459 -13.14 5.15 -37.10
CA ASP A 459 -13.88 4.82 -35.87
C ASP A 459 -14.76 3.57 -36.14
N ASN A 460 -14.95 2.70 -35.12
CA ASN A 460 -15.55 1.37 -35.24
C ASN A 460 -17.09 1.31 -34.95
N ARG A 461 -17.76 2.46 -34.78
CA ARG A 461 -19.21 2.58 -34.51
C ARG A 461 -19.69 1.95 -33.19
N ASP A 462 -18.83 1.77 -32.19
CA ASP A 462 -19.20 1.19 -30.89
C ASP A 462 -19.88 2.16 -29.91
N GLY A 463 -19.92 3.46 -30.24
CA GLY A 463 -20.51 4.50 -29.40
C GLY A 463 -19.48 5.36 -28.65
N ASN A 464 -18.23 4.93 -28.59
CA ASN A 464 -17.11 5.75 -28.13
C ASN A 464 -16.73 6.78 -29.22
N ILE A 465 -16.09 7.87 -28.81
CA ILE A 465 -15.48 8.82 -29.76
C ILE A 465 -14.02 8.46 -29.87
N GLU A 466 -13.62 7.92 -31.01
CA GLU A 466 -12.31 7.32 -31.21
C GLU A 466 -11.57 7.91 -32.42
N THR A 467 -10.26 7.66 -32.46
CA THR A 467 -9.40 7.98 -33.60
C THR A 467 -8.51 6.77 -33.93
N LEU A 468 -9.11 5.65 -34.33
CA LEU A 468 -8.42 4.36 -34.49
C LEU A 468 -7.25 4.37 -35.49
N GLU A 469 -7.36 5.21 -36.51
CA GLU A 469 -6.32 5.41 -37.52
C GLU A 469 -6.42 6.83 -38.04
N SER A 470 -5.29 7.55 -38.19
CA SER A 470 -5.24 8.79 -38.96
C SER A 470 -5.00 8.46 -40.42
N LEU A 471 -5.97 8.79 -41.28
CA LEU A 471 -5.88 8.51 -42.72
C LEU A 471 -5.03 9.56 -43.44
N GLY A 472 -4.98 10.78 -42.92
CA GLY A 472 -4.19 11.88 -43.46
C GLY A 472 -4.87 13.24 -43.34
N THR A 473 -4.22 14.28 -43.86
CA THR A 473 -4.68 15.66 -43.81
C THR A 473 -4.90 16.29 -45.20
N VAL A 474 -5.93 17.13 -45.35
CA VAL A 474 -6.22 17.91 -46.56
C VAL A 474 -6.49 19.38 -46.21
N ALA A 475 -6.12 20.31 -47.09
CA ALA A 475 -6.45 21.73 -46.91
C ALA A 475 -7.85 22.04 -47.45
N ALA A 476 -8.64 22.79 -46.69
CA ALA A 476 -9.87 23.39 -47.17
C ALA A 476 -9.59 24.63 -48.04
N ASP A 477 -10.52 24.98 -48.92
CA ASP A 477 -10.47 26.20 -49.71
C ASP A 477 -10.92 27.44 -48.91
N ALA A 478 -11.03 28.59 -49.58
CA ALA A 478 -11.42 29.86 -48.97
C ALA A 478 -12.87 29.87 -48.47
N GLU A 479 -13.71 28.96 -48.96
CA GLU A 479 -15.09 28.74 -48.55
C GLU A 479 -15.21 27.63 -47.48
N GLY A 480 -14.13 26.94 -47.16
CA GLY A 480 -14.09 25.83 -46.21
C GLY A 480 -14.51 24.48 -46.80
N ASN A 481 -14.59 24.35 -48.12
CA ASN A 481 -14.81 23.06 -48.78
C ASN A 481 -13.49 22.31 -48.93
N TRP A 482 -13.55 20.98 -48.90
CA TRP A 482 -12.38 20.13 -49.01
C TRP A 482 -12.71 18.82 -49.72
N SER A 483 -11.72 18.24 -50.40
CA SER A 483 -11.84 16.96 -51.08
C SER A 483 -10.53 16.18 -51.01
N PHE A 484 -10.61 14.93 -50.55
CA PHE A 484 -9.48 14.04 -50.35
C PHE A 484 -9.65 12.82 -51.27
N PRO A 485 -9.04 12.83 -52.47
CA PRO A 485 -9.14 11.71 -53.41
C PRO A 485 -8.32 10.52 -52.93
N GLU A 486 -8.88 9.32 -53.12
CA GLU A 486 -8.22 8.02 -52.85
C GLU A 486 -7.74 7.78 -51.40
N ILE A 487 -8.31 8.48 -50.42
CA ILE A 487 -7.88 8.42 -49.01
C ILE A 487 -8.31 7.13 -48.29
N LEU A 488 -9.43 6.53 -48.68
CA LEU A 488 -9.91 5.33 -48.02
C LEU A 488 -9.10 4.08 -48.44
N PRO A 489 -9.02 3.04 -47.59
CA PRO A 489 -8.39 1.77 -47.93
C PRO A 489 -8.96 1.12 -49.20
N PRO A 490 -8.22 0.19 -49.84
CA PRO A 490 -8.75 -0.62 -50.94
C PRO A 490 -9.98 -1.41 -50.48
N GLY A 491 -11.17 -1.01 -50.95
CA GLY A 491 -12.47 -1.55 -50.50
C GLY A 491 -13.43 -0.51 -49.91
N GLY A 492 -12.97 0.72 -49.65
CA GLY A 492 -13.78 1.77 -49.04
C GLY A 492 -13.91 1.59 -47.52
N LEU A 493 -14.98 2.16 -46.92
CA LEU A 493 -15.30 1.96 -45.52
C LEU A 493 -15.94 0.59 -45.29
N GLY A 494 -15.49 -0.13 -44.27
CA GLY A 494 -16.11 -1.37 -43.81
C GLY A 494 -17.52 -1.16 -43.22
N PRO A 495 -18.31 -2.24 -43.05
CA PRO A 495 -19.70 -2.18 -42.59
C PRO A 495 -19.86 -1.59 -41.18
N ASN A 496 -18.83 -1.72 -40.34
CA ASN A 496 -18.79 -1.18 -38.98
C ASN A 496 -17.81 -0.01 -38.85
N GLN A 497 -17.44 0.65 -39.96
CA GLN A 497 -16.50 1.78 -39.90
C GLN A 497 -17.19 3.10 -40.21
N GLY A 498 -16.81 4.15 -39.51
CA GLY A 498 -17.17 5.53 -39.85
C GLY A 498 -15.94 6.43 -39.88
N LEU A 499 -16.16 7.67 -40.29
CA LEU A 499 -15.15 8.72 -40.32
C LEU A 499 -15.42 9.75 -39.25
N ARG A 500 -14.35 10.19 -38.60
CA ARG A 500 -14.31 11.38 -37.76
C ARG A 500 -13.42 12.43 -38.40
N THR A 501 -13.65 13.69 -38.05
CA THR A 501 -12.87 14.83 -38.57
C THR A 501 -12.31 15.67 -37.44
N GLN A 502 -11.15 16.28 -37.69
CA GLN A 502 -10.57 17.33 -36.85
C GLN A 502 -10.10 18.48 -37.74
N SER A 503 -10.26 19.71 -37.29
CA SER A 503 -9.79 20.89 -38.02
C SER A 503 -8.59 21.50 -37.30
N THR A 504 -7.62 22.03 -38.04
CA THR A 504 -6.54 22.87 -37.51
C THR A 504 -6.52 24.19 -38.25
N THR A 505 -6.50 25.31 -37.52
CA THR A 505 -6.33 26.64 -38.11
C THR A 505 -4.95 26.80 -38.75
N THR A 506 -4.86 27.52 -39.87
CA THR A 506 -3.58 27.85 -40.53
C THR A 506 -3.15 29.29 -40.28
N LEU A 507 -4.09 30.17 -39.97
CA LEU A 507 -3.87 31.58 -39.67
C LEU A 507 -4.56 31.96 -38.35
N GLU A 508 -4.05 33.01 -37.72
CA GLU A 508 -4.65 33.57 -36.51
C GLU A 508 -6.00 34.22 -36.85
N GLY A 509 -7.03 33.95 -36.04
CA GLY A 509 -8.36 34.53 -36.22
C GLY A 509 -9.24 33.84 -37.27
N THR A 510 -8.79 32.76 -37.92
CA THR A 510 -9.64 31.91 -38.77
C THR A 510 -10.86 31.39 -38.00
N ILE A 511 -10.67 31.04 -36.72
CA ILE A 511 -11.74 30.77 -35.77
C ILE A 511 -11.54 31.75 -34.60
N GLN A 512 -12.61 32.41 -34.15
CA GLN A 512 -12.51 33.38 -33.06
C GLN A 512 -12.01 32.72 -31.77
N GLY A 513 -10.83 33.15 -31.31
CA GLY A 513 -10.13 32.59 -30.14
C GLY A 513 -9.03 31.58 -30.50
N PHE A 514 -8.97 31.04 -31.71
CA PHE A 514 -7.91 30.11 -32.09
C PHE A 514 -6.73 30.88 -32.69
N GLY A 515 -5.53 30.63 -32.16
CA GLY A 515 -4.28 31.02 -32.81
C GLY A 515 -4.01 30.19 -34.07
N ALA A 516 -3.03 30.58 -34.90
CA ALA A 516 -2.58 29.76 -36.03
C ALA A 516 -2.00 28.43 -35.54
N GLY A 517 -2.41 27.29 -36.10
CA GLY A 517 -1.92 25.96 -35.71
C GLY A 517 -2.65 25.32 -34.53
N THR A 518 -3.80 25.87 -34.10
CA THR A 518 -4.63 25.28 -33.05
C THR A 518 -5.58 24.23 -33.64
N SER A 519 -5.51 22.99 -33.15
CA SER A 519 -6.47 21.94 -33.51
C SER A 519 -7.78 22.07 -32.73
N THR A 520 -8.90 21.65 -33.32
CA THR A 520 -10.22 21.53 -32.68
C THR A 520 -10.39 20.15 -32.04
N ARG A 521 -11.48 19.92 -31.30
CA ARG A 521 -11.88 18.55 -30.88
C ARG A 521 -12.17 17.65 -32.09
N VAL A 522 -12.20 16.35 -31.86
CA VAL A 522 -12.72 15.40 -32.85
C VAL A 522 -14.23 15.59 -33.01
N SER A 523 -14.76 15.36 -34.22
CA SER A 523 -16.19 15.51 -34.52
C SER A 523 -17.07 14.63 -33.62
N ARG A 524 -18.11 15.23 -33.01
CA ARG A 524 -19.12 14.48 -32.24
C ARG A 524 -19.94 13.53 -33.12
N ASN A 525 -20.17 13.92 -34.36
CA ASN A 525 -20.81 13.10 -35.35
C ASN A 525 -19.81 12.10 -35.93
N LEU A 526 -20.32 10.89 -36.17
CA LEU A 526 -19.67 9.85 -36.94
C LEU A 526 -20.25 9.85 -38.34
N TYR A 527 -19.42 9.85 -39.38
CA TYR A 527 -19.86 9.98 -40.77
C TYR A 527 -19.71 8.65 -41.53
N GLY A 528 -20.75 8.25 -42.25
CA GLY A 528 -20.76 7.13 -43.18
C GLY A 528 -21.21 7.56 -44.59
N PRO A 529 -21.33 6.60 -45.53
CA PRO A 529 -21.73 6.89 -46.90
C PRO A 529 -23.08 7.62 -47.01
N ASP A 530 -24.00 7.36 -46.08
CA ASP A 530 -25.35 7.92 -46.04
C ASP A 530 -25.47 9.18 -45.14
N GLY A 531 -24.35 9.73 -44.66
CA GLY A 531 -24.32 10.90 -43.77
C GLY A 531 -23.98 10.55 -42.32
N VAL A 532 -24.63 11.20 -41.35
CA VAL A 532 -24.35 10.99 -39.92
C VAL A 532 -24.93 9.65 -39.45
N ILE A 533 -24.11 8.88 -38.73
CA ILE A 533 -24.46 7.57 -38.18
C ILE A 533 -24.95 7.74 -36.74
N ALA A 534 -26.09 7.13 -36.39
CA ALA A 534 -26.54 7.01 -35.01
C ALA A 534 -25.74 5.92 -34.30
N THR A 535 -25.13 6.23 -33.15
CA THR A 535 -24.34 5.29 -32.36
C THR A 535 -25.13 4.77 -31.16
N PRO A 536 -24.95 3.49 -30.76
CA PRO A 536 -25.54 2.96 -29.53
C PRO A 536 -24.96 3.65 -28.28
N PRO A 537 -25.66 3.61 -27.14
CA PRO A 537 -25.06 4.00 -25.86
C PRO A 537 -23.88 3.08 -25.51
N PRO A 538 -22.89 3.56 -24.74
CA PRO A 538 -21.72 2.78 -24.37
C PRO A 538 -22.09 1.45 -23.67
N PRO A 539 -21.27 0.39 -23.82
CA PRO A 539 -21.54 -0.91 -23.23
C PRO A 539 -21.63 -0.86 -21.69
N VAL A 540 -22.56 -1.64 -21.14
CA VAL A 540 -22.81 -1.77 -19.68
C VAL A 540 -21.70 -2.58 -19.02
N ARG A 541 -21.45 -2.34 -17.73
CA ARG A 541 -20.44 -3.03 -16.91
C ARG A 541 -20.61 -4.56 -16.98
N PRO A 542 -19.52 -5.35 -17.13
CA PRO A 542 -19.59 -6.81 -17.06
C PRO A 542 -20.00 -7.33 -15.68
N ASP A 543 -20.69 -8.48 -15.66
CA ASP A 543 -21.06 -9.22 -14.46
C ASP A 543 -19.82 -9.67 -13.65
N ALA A 544 -20.01 -9.93 -12.36
CA ALA A 544 -18.94 -10.44 -11.50
C ALA A 544 -18.55 -11.87 -11.92
N ASP A 545 -17.33 -12.02 -12.44
CA ASP A 545 -16.75 -13.33 -12.73
C ASP A 545 -16.49 -14.14 -11.45
N ALA A 546 -16.22 -15.43 -11.61
CA ALA A 546 -15.78 -16.31 -10.52
C ALA A 546 -14.58 -15.68 -9.78
N PRO A 547 -14.48 -15.87 -8.46
CA PRO A 547 -13.51 -15.12 -7.70
C PRO A 547 -12.08 -15.39 -8.11
N THR A 548 -11.31 -14.30 -8.22
CA THR A 548 -9.85 -14.41 -8.27
C THR A 548 -9.38 -14.96 -6.92
N GLU A 549 -8.35 -15.82 -6.93
CA GLU A 549 -7.88 -16.48 -5.72
C GLU A 549 -7.53 -15.46 -4.62
N PHE A 550 -8.43 -15.35 -3.65
CA PHE A 550 -8.24 -14.62 -2.40
C PHE A 550 -7.75 -15.63 -1.37
N THR A 551 -6.48 -15.57 -1.01
CA THR A 551 -5.93 -16.39 0.07
C THR A 551 -5.95 -15.59 1.37
N PRO A 552 -6.76 -15.98 2.37
CA PRO A 552 -6.73 -15.33 3.67
C PRO A 552 -5.33 -15.41 4.28
N VAL A 553 -4.97 -14.41 5.11
CA VAL A 553 -3.71 -14.42 5.87
C VAL A 553 -3.61 -15.70 6.69
N GLN A 554 -2.58 -16.50 6.42
CA GLN A 554 -2.33 -17.76 7.11
C GLN A 554 -1.53 -17.53 8.40
N PRO A 555 -1.76 -18.36 9.44
CA PRO A 555 -0.98 -18.25 10.66
C PRO A 555 0.49 -18.59 10.39
N ARG A 556 1.39 -17.76 10.90
CA ARG A 556 2.82 -18.06 10.86
C ARG A 556 3.19 -18.90 12.07
N ALA A 557 4.08 -19.86 11.86
CA ALA A 557 4.70 -20.60 12.95
C ALA A 557 5.40 -19.62 13.90
N VAL A 558 5.17 -19.76 15.21
CA VAL A 558 5.89 -19.00 16.23
C VAL A 558 7.37 -19.42 16.19
N PRO A 559 8.31 -18.48 16.08
CA PRO A 559 9.73 -18.80 16.10
C PRO A 559 10.11 -19.57 17.37
N PRO A 560 10.87 -20.68 17.25
CA PRO A 560 11.42 -21.34 18.42
C PRO A 560 12.42 -20.42 19.12
N LEU A 561 12.58 -20.62 20.43
CA LEU A 561 13.58 -19.87 21.18
C LEU A 561 14.99 -20.18 20.63
N PRO A 562 15.85 -19.16 20.39
CA PRO A 562 17.22 -19.38 19.95
C PRO A 562 18.01 -20.19 20.99
N THR A 563 18.80 -21.16 20.53
CA THR A 563 19.77 -21.87 21.38
C THR A 563 21.15 -21.26 21.17
N TYR A 564 21.73 -20.72 22.24
CA TYR A 564 23.05 -20.09 22.19
C TYR A 564 24.12 -20.94 22.86
N ALA A 565 25.29 -21.01 22.23
CA ALA A 565 26.55 -21.25 22.93
C ALA A 565 27.09 -19.88 23.38
N PHE A 566 26.97 -19.58 24.67
CA PHE A 566 27.33 -18.27 25.19
C PHE A 566 28.85 -18.08 25.21
N ALA A 567 29.32 -17.01 24.57
CA ALA A 567 30.72 -16.61 24.63
C ALA A 567 31.08 -16.01 25.99
N THR A 568 30.13 -15.30 26.60
CA THR A 568 30.30 -14.67 27.92
C THR A 568 29.14 -15.03 28.85
N THR A 569 29.45 -15.35 30.12
CA THR A 569 28.46 -15.50 31.19
C THR A 569 28.78 -14.55 32.34
N ILE A 570 27.78 -13.79 32.80
CA ILE A 570 27.87 -12.84 33.90
C ILE A 570 26.88 -13.28 34.99
N THR A 571 27.38 -13.63 36.16
CA THR A 571 26.56 -14.20 37.25
C THR A 571 26.21 -13.17 38.31
N VAL A 572 24.92 -12.86 38.41
CA VAL A 572 24.35 -12.05 39.48
C VAL A 572 24.31 -12.90 40.76
N ASN A 573 24.95 -12.41 41.83
CA ASN A 573 25.16 -13.18 43.06
C ASN A 573 24.65 -12.47 44.34
N SER A 574 23.95 -11.36 44.20
CA SER A 574 23.29 -10.69 45.32
C SER A 574 22.01 -9.97 44.92
N THR A 575 21.06 -9.85 45.85
CA THR A 575 19.89 -8.99 45.65
C THR A 575 20.14 -7.52 45.95
N ALA A 576 21.31 -7.17 46.49
CA ALA A 576 21.63 -5.79 46.80
C ALA A 576 21.69 -4.91 45.54
N ASP A 577 21.31 -3.65 45.68
CA ASP A 577 21.47 -2.62 44.66
C ASP A 577 22.14 -1.39 45.29
N PRO A 578 23.44 -1.45 45.64
CA PRO A 578 24.12 -0.38 46.37
C PRO A 578 24.53 0.78 45.47
N ASP A 579 24.35 0.67 44.15
CA ASP A 579 24.89 1.63 43.19
C ASP A 579 24.01 2.86 43.02
N THR A 580 24.61 4.03 43.25
CA THR A 580 24.06 5.33 42.83
C THR A 580 24.52 5.73 41.42
N SER A 581 25.55 5.08 40.88
CA SER A 581 26.03 5.24 39.50
C SER A 581 25.48 4.13 38.59
N SER A 582 25.17 4.49 37.34
CA SER A 582 24.66 3.56 36.33
C SER A 582 25.76 2.97 35.42
N SER A 583 27.04 3.14 35.74
CA SER A 583 28.18 2.62 34.97
C SER A 583 29.01 1.55 35.69
N THR A 584 28.72 1.24 36.95
CA THR A 584 29.44 0.20 37.71
C THR A 584 29.22 -1.17 37.06
N LYS A 585 30.29 -1.99 36.96
CA LYS A 585 30.27 -3.34 36.34
C LYS A 585 30.53 -4.44 37.37
N CYS A 586 30.36 -5.72 37.00
CA CYS A 586 30.57 -6.86 37.89
C CYS A 586 32.04 -7.19 38.21
N THR A 587 32.98 -6.37 37.73
CA THR A 587 34.33 -6.32 38.30
C THR A 587 34.33 -5.83 39.75
N ALA A 588 33.27 -5.13 40.18
CA ALA A 588 33.03 -4.74 41.58
C ALA A 588 32.07 -5.71 42.27
N ASN A 589 32.41 -6.15 43.48
CA ASN A 589 31.60 -7.07 44.27
C ASN A 589 30.60 -6.33 45.20
N PRO A 590 29.42 -6.91 45.48
CA PRO A 590 28.84 -8.08 44.80
C PRO A 590 28.44 -7.76 43.33
N CYS A 591 28.29 -8.78 42.49
CA CYS A 591 27.75 -8.60 41.14
C CYS A 591 26.22 -8.53 41.21
N THR A 592 25.69 -7.34 41.00
CA THR A 592 24.25 -7.04 41.04
C THR A 592 23.66 -7.07 39.62
N LEU A 593 22.33 -7.18 39.50
CA LEU A 593 21.67 -7.15 38.19
C LEU A 593 21.99 -5.85 37.42
N ARG A 594 22.00 -4.71 38.12
CA ARG A 594 22.35 -3.40 37.51
C ARG A 594 23.77 -3.41 36.93
N ARG A 595 24.73 -3.97 37.66
CA ARG A 595 26.13 -4.09 37.24
C ARG A 595 26.30 -5.07 36.07
N ALA A 596 25.57 -6.18 36.09
CA ALA A 596 25.61 -7.18 35.03
C ALA A 596 25.13 -6.60 33.69
N ILE A 597 24.02 -5.85 33.72
CA ILE A 597 23.48 -5.14 32.55
C ILE A 597 24.49 -4.10 32.01
N ALA A 598 25.09 -3.30 32.90
CA ALA A 598 26.09 -2.30 32.51
C ALA A 598 27.34 -2.93 31.87
N GLN A 599 27.76 -4.12 32.32
CA GLN A 599 28.86 -4.86 31.72
C GLN A 599 28.47 -5.46 30.36
N ALA A 600 27.36 -6.19 30.28
CA ALA A 600 26.94 -6.92 29.08
C ALA A 600 26.81 -6.03 27.85
N ARG A 601 26.20 -4.84 28.01
CA ARG A 601 25.95 -3.91 26.88
C ARG A 601 27.23 -3.38 26.22
N GLU A 602 28.35 -3.35 26.94
CA GLU A 602 29.63 -2.80 26.43
C GLU A 602 30.55 -3.86 25.82
N LEU A 603 30.15 -5.15 25.81
CA LEU A 603 30.97 -6.22 25.26
C LEU A 603 31.05 -6.14 23.72
N PRO A 604 32.23 -6.37 23.13
CA PRO A 604 32.42 -6.37 21.68
C PRO A 604 31.77 -7.60 21.02
N ALA A 605 31.59 -7.56 19.69
CA ALA A 605 30.86 -8.60 18.95
C ALA A 605 31.44 -10.01 19.10
N ASN A 606 32.77 -10.15 19.28
CA ASN A 606 33.44 -11.44 19.47
C ASN A 606 33.21 -12.07 20.86
N GLU A 607 32.58 -11.34 21.79
CA GLU A 607 32.25 -11.81 23.14
C GLU A 607 30.73 -12.05 23.32
N ARG A 608 29.97 -12.02 22.22
CA ARG A 608 28.52 -12.28 22.16
C ARG A 608 28.27 -13.64 21.50
N PRO A 609 27.17 -14.35 21.83
CA PRO A 609 26.08 -13.99 22.74
C PRO A 609 26.46 -13.98 24.23
N VAL A 610 25.75 -13.18 25.03
CA VAL A 610 25.99 -12.98 26.47
C VAL A 610 24.84 -13.56 27.30
N LEU A 611 25.17 -14.36 28.32
CA LEU A 611 24.23 -14.80 29.34
C LEU A 611 24.41 -14.01 30.64
N ILE A 612 23.36 -13.36 31.11
CA ILE A 612 23.21 -12.89 32.49
C ILE A 612 22.41 -13.96 33.24
N ASN A 613 23.09 -14.74 34.07
CA ASN A 613 22.49 -15.78 34.92
C ASN A 613 22.48 -15.35 36.40
N PHE A 614 21.77 -16.11 37.22
CA PHE A 614 21.62 -15.85 38.66
C PHE A 614 22.14 -17.03 39.48
N ASP A 615 22.87 -16.72 40.55
CA ASP A 615 23.32 -17.67 41.58
C ASP A 615 23.37 -16.94 42.93
N ILE A 616 22.17 -16.56 43.41
CA ILE A 616 22.01 -15.83 44.68
C ILE A 616 21.79 -16.86 45.80
N PRO A 617 22.57 -16.83 46.90
CA PRO A 617 22.43 -17.79 47.98
C PRO A 617 21.12 -17.57 48.77
N THR A 618 20.60 -18.61 49.42
CA THR A 618 19.44 -18.51 50.34
C THR A 618 19.75 -17.74 51.62
N THR A 619 21.02 -17.44 51.90
CA THR A 619 21.45 -16.55 52.99
C THR A 619 21.41 -15.07 52.60
N ASP A 620 21.17 -14.74 51.33
CA ASP A 620 21.08 -13.36 50.88
C ASP A 620 19.84 -12.67 51.51
N PRO A 621 19.94 -11.41 51.98
CA PRO A 621 18.83 -10.72 52.66
C PRO A 621 17.52 -10.61 51.87
N GLY A 622 17.59 -10.69 50.54
CA GLY A 622 16.41 -10.64 49.67
C GLY A 622 15.70 -12.00 49.49
N TYR A 623 16.19 -13.09 50.09
CA TYR A 623 15.56 -14.40 50.02
C TYR A 623 14.31 -14.49 50.91
N ASN A 624 13.18 -14.87 50.32
CA ASN A 624 11.94 -15.17 51.02
C ASN A 624 11.76 -16.68 51.13
N ALA A 625 12.03 -17.26 52.31
CA ALA A 625 11.98 -18.70 52.53
C ALA A 625 10.58 -19.31 52.41
N ALA A 626 9.51 -18.55 52.63
CA ALA A 626 8.15 -19.07 52.55
C ALA A 626 7.68 -19.23 51.10
N LEU A 627 8.13 -18.35 50.22
CA LEU A 627 7.79 -18.36 48.79
C LEU A 627 8.89 -18.98 47.92
N GLU A 628 10.07 -19.21 48.50
CA GLU A 628 11.28 -19.71 47.83
C GLU A 628 11.67 -18.82 46.63
N VAL A 629 11.72 -17.51 46.83
CA VAL A 629 12.07 -16.48 45.82
C VAL A 629 13.10 -15.49 46.34
N TRP A 630 13.78 -14.80 45.43
CA TRP A 630 14.71 -13.71 45.75
C TRP A 630 14.18 -12.39 45.20
N ARG A 631 14.15 -11.36 46.05
CA ARG A 631 13.72 -10.02 45.67
C ARG A 631 14.89 -9.04 45.62
N ILE A 632 15.05 -8.38 44.49
CA ILE A 632 15.95 -7.26 44.23
C ILE A 632 15.15 -5.96 44.32
N ASP A 633 15.35 -5.18 45.39
CA ASP A 633 14.75 -3.85 45.55
C ASP A 633 15.68 -2.79 44.93
N LEU A 634 15.18 -2.04 43.94
CA LEU A 634 15.96 -1.03 43.22
C LEU A 634 16.08 0.27 44.02
N ASN A 635 17.30 0.71 44.35
CA ASN A 635 17.56 1.89 45.19
C ASN A 635 17.72 3.18 44.37
N SER A 636 16.75 3.51 43.50
CA SER A 636 16.78 4.76 42.74
C SER A 636 15.39 5.23 42.31
N ALA A 637 15.10 6.51 42.55
CA ALA A 637 13.90 7.18 42.07
C ALA A 637 13.99 7.63 40.59
N ALA A 638 15.09 7.33 39.88
CA ALA A 638 15.19 7.61 38.46
C ALA A 638 14.25 6.74 37.63
N SER A 639 13.76 7.25 36.50
CA SER A 639 12.91 6.50 35.56
C SER A 639 13.68 5.39 34.80
N ASN A 640 15.01 5.51 34.66
CA ASN A 640 15.84 4.52 33.97
C ASN A 640 16.95 4.01 34.90
N VAL A 641 16.57 3.14 35.85
CA VAL A 641 17.51 2.56 36.81
C VAL A 641 18.52 1.64 36.12
N PHE A 642 18.06 0.86 35.14
CA PHE A 642 18.93 0.08 34.28
C PHE A 642 19.40 0.89 33.08
N ARG A 643 20.62 0.60 32.62
CA ARG A 643 21.07 1.05 31.31
C ARG A 643 20.30 0.33 30.22
N ARG A 644 20.17 0.99 29.05
CA ARG A 644 19.61 0.38 27.85
C ARG A 644 20.44 -0.83 27.44
N LEU A 645 19.78 -1.92 27.04
CA LEU A 645 20.44 -3.10 26.49
C LEU A 645 20.87 -2.80 25.05
N GLU A 646 22.16 -2.57 24.86
CA GLU A 646 22.78 -2.24 23.57
C GLU A 646 23.70 -3.38 23.09
N GLY A 647 23.92 -3.43 21.78
CA GLY A 647 24.83 -4.35 21.11
C GLY A 647 24.28 -5.75 20.78
N GLY A 648 23.08 -6.10 21.25
CA GLY A 648 22.31 -7.28 20.83
C GLY A 648 22.79 -8.63 21.40
N GLN A 649 22.01 -9.70 21.20
CA GLN A 649 22.34 -11.06 21.66
C GLN A 649 22.62 -11.15 23.19
N ILE A 650 21.88 -10.40 24.00
CA ILE A 650 21.95 -10.46 25.47
C ILE A 650 20.76 -11.27 25.99
N VAL A 651 21.05 -12.28 26.82
CA VAL A 651 20.06 -13.11 27.49
C VAL A 651 20.05 -12.79 28.99
N ILE A 652 18.91 -12.34 29.50
CA ILE A 652 18.65 -12.22 30.95
C ILE A 652 17.70 -13.36 31.33
N ASP A 653 18.19 -14.30 32.13
CA ASP A 653 17.47 -15.55 32.38
C ASP A 653 17.28 -15.83 33.87
N GLY A 654 16.12 -15.43 34.41
CA GLY A 654 15.75 -15.69 35.80
C GLY A 654 15.56 -17.18 36.13
N THR A 655 15.39 -18.05 35.12
CA THR A 655 15.22 -19.49 35.35
C THR A 655 16.51 -20.19 35.77
N THR A 656 17.66 -19.55 35.51
CA THR A 656 18.98 -20.06 35.86
C THR A 656 19.27 -20.09 37.36
N GLN A 657 18.50 -19.34 38.17
CA GLN A 657 18.67 -19.31 39.63
C GLN A 657 18.54 -20.73 40.21
N PRO A 658 19.59 -21.26 40.87
CA PRO A 658 19.52 -22.55 41.54
C PRO A 658 18.58 -22.51 42.75
N GLY A 659 17.91 -23.64 43.02
CA GLY A 659 16.88 -23.73 44.05
C GLY A 659 15.63 -22.91 43.72
N GLY A 660 14.86 -22.56 44.76
CA GLY A 660 13.63 -21.78 44.64
C GLY A 660 12.41 -22.60 44.26
N ARG A 661 11.27 -21.90 44.12
CA ARG A 661 10.00 -22.51 43.74
C ARG A 661 10.03 -23.21 42.38
N ALA A 662 9.18 -24.22 42.21
CA ALA A 662 9.09 -25.04 41.00
C ALA A 662 8.35 -24.35 39.83
N THR A 663 7.41 -23.44 40.12
CA THR A 663 6.60 -22.75 39.13
C THR A 663 6.66 -21.25 39.30
N GLY A 664 6.73 -20.51 38.18
CA GLY A 664 6.84 -19.05 38.15
C GLY A 664 8.26 -18.52 38.37
N PRO A 665 8.46 -17.19 38.29
CA PRO A 665 9.76 -16.55 38.47
C PRO A 665 10.41 -16.82 39.83
N LYS A 666 11.70 -17.12 39.85
CA LYS A 666 12.48 -17.23 41.09
C LYS A 666 13.05 -15.89 41.54
N ILE A 667 13.26 -14.99 40.58
CA ILE A 667 13.84 -13.66 40.78
C ILE A 667 12.75 -12.62 40.59
N PHE A 668 12.55 -11.77 41.60
CA PHE A 668 11.70 -10.59 41.53
C PHE A 668 12.55 -9.33 41.54
N VAL A 669 12.24 -8.38 40.67
CA VAL A 669 12.83 -7.04 40.64
C VAL A 669 11.72 -6.04 40.95
N ARG A 670 11.93 -5.24 42.00
CA ARG A 670 10.96 -4.28 42.48
C ARG A 670 11.46 -2.86 42.31
N GLY A 671 10.65 -2.07 41.62
CA GLY A 671 10.82 -0.64 41.47
C GLY A 671 10.19 0.19 42.57
N THR A 672 10.60 1.46 42.64
CA THR A 672 10.18 2.39 43.71
C THR A 672 9.23 3.49 43.24
N ASN A 673 8.92 3.58 41.94
CA ASN A 673 8.03 4.61 41.37
C ASN A 673 7.29 4.10 40.12
N THR A 674 6.48 4.97 39.52
CA THR A 674 5.61 4.66 38.36
C THR A 674 6.28 4.89 37.00
N GLN A 675 7.61 5.06 36.94
CA GLN A 675 8.34 5.44 35.73
C GLN A 675 9.43 4.46 35.33
N GLN A 676 9.66 3.39 36.11
CA GLN A 676 10.79 2.51 35.87
C GLN A 676 10.54 1.53 34.71
N ILE A 677 11.50 1.43 33.78
CA ILE A 677 11.39 0.61 32.57
C ILE A 677 12.73 0.03 32.13
N LEU A 678 12.73 -1.22 31.65
CA LEU A 678 13.90 -1.87 31.05
C LEU A 678 13.80 -1.69 29.55
N ILE A 679 14.74 -0.93 28.98
CA ILE A 679 14.75 -0.60 27.56
C ILE A 679 15.68 -1.56 26.82
N VAL A 680 15.13 -2.33 25.90
CA VAL A 680 15.82 -3.22 24.97
C VAL A 680 16.08 -2.46 23.67
N ASP A 681 17.29 -1.92 23.53
CA ASP A 681 17.68 -1.01 22.44
C ASP A 681 18.66 -1.69 21.47
N SER A 682 18.41 -2.97 21.21
CA SER A 682 19.20 -3.83 20.32
C SER A 682 18.39 -5.06 19.87
N ARG A 683 18.96 -5.86 18.96
CA ARG A 683 18.31 -7.04 18.36
C ARG A 683 18.66 -8.36 19.06
N ASP A 684 17.85 -9.38 18.84
CA ASP A 684 18.12 -10.78 19.20
C ASP A 684 18.37 -11.05 20.70
N ASN A 685 17.79 -10.22 21.57
CA ASN A 685 17.86 -10.39 23.02
C ASN A 685 16.79 -11.34 23.54
N ILE A 686 17.03 -11.94 24.71
CA ILE A 686 16.04 -12.77 25.41
C ILE A 686 15.89 -12.25 26.84
N ILE A 687 14.67 -11.96 27.27
CA ILE A 687 14.35 -11.61 28.66
C ILE A 687 13.30 -12.61 29.15
N ARG A 688 13.68 -13.42 30.14
CA ARG A 688 12.78 -14.49 30.61
C ARG A 688 12.83 -14.81 32.09
N GLY A 689 11.69 -15.30 32.58
CA GLY A 689 11.56 -15.90 33.91
C GLY A 689 11.69 -14.91 35.06
N LEU A 690 11.39 -13.63 34.85
CA LEU A 690 11.49 -12.57 35.85
C LEU A 690 10.11 -12.16 36.39
N GLY A 691 10.04 -11.86 37.68
CA GLY A 691 8.94 -11.13 38.30
C GLY A 691 9.28 -9.64 38.37
N LEU A 692 8.45 -8.76 37.85
CA LEU A 692 8.68 -7.31 37.82
C LEU A 692 7.52 -6.60 38.52
N GLN A 693 7.85 -5.79 39.52
CA GLN A 693 6.88 -5.06 40.35
C GLN A 693 7.18 -3.58 40.31
N GLY A 694 6.20 -2.73 39.96
CA GLY A 694 6.45 -1.29 39.83
C GLY A 694 7.30 -0.92 38.62
N PHE A 695 7.32 -1.76 37.58
CA PHE A 695 8.32 -1.72 36.51
C PHE A 695 7.81 -2.37 35.21
N GLY A 696 8.18 -1.84 34.04
CA GLY A 696 7.80 -2.37 32.72
C GLY A 696 8.96 -2.75 31.81
N ILE A 697 8.67 -3.31 30.63
CA ILE A 697 9.67 -3.62 29.58
C ILE A 697 9.34 -2.80 28.33
N GLN A 698 10.36 -2.17 27.73
CA GLN A 698 10.26 -1.52 26.43
C GLN A 698 11.17 -2.20 25.41
N VAL A 699 10.64 -2.56 24.25
CA VAL A 699 11.39 -3.15 23.13
C VAL A 699 11.46 -2.15 21.98
N ASN A 700 12.68 -1.77 21.59
CA ASN A 700 12.86 -0.78 20.55
C ASN A 700 13.16 -1.40 19.19
N LEU A 701 13.87 -2.52 19.12
CA LEU A 701 14.30 -3.15 17.86
C LEU A 701 13.72 -4.57 17.69
N GLY A 702 14.03 -5.22 16.57
CA GLY A 702 13.46 -6.51 16.17
C GLY A 702 14.20 -7.76 16.66
N GLY A 703 13.57 -8.93 16.52
CA GLY A 703 14.15 -10.24 16.82
C GLY A 703 14.25 -10.60 18.31
N ASN A 704 13.63 -9.82 19.20
CA ASN A 704 13.71 -10.04 20.65
C ASN A 704 12.66 -11.03 21.17
N PHE A 705 13.02 -11.80 22.19
CA PHE A 705 12.12 -12.72 22.89
C PHE A 705 11.87 -12.20 24.31
N ILE A 706 10.61 -11.86 24.60
CA ILE A 706 10.14 -11.50 25.93
C ILE A 706 9.20 -12.61 26.39
N GLU A 707 9.68 -13.49 27.27
CA GLU A 707 8.93 -14.72 27.59
C GLU A 707 8.86 -15.09 29.08
N ALA A 708 7.74 -15.69 29.50
CA ALA A 708 7.58 -16.25 30.85
C ALA A 708 7.85 -15.26 32.00
N ASN A 709 7.64 -13.95 31.77
CA ASN A 709 7.79 -12.92 32.79
C ASN A 709 6.45 -12.62 33.48
N TRP A 710 6.48 -12.29 34.77
CA TRP A 710 5.32 -11.80 35.52
C TRP A 710 5.48 -10.32 35.80
N LEU A 711 4.57 -9.49 35.33
CA LEU A 711 4.56 -8.06 35.56
C LEU A 711 3.31 -7.68 36.37
N GLY A 712 3.53 -7.01 37.50
CA GLY A 712 2.47 -6.41 38.31
C GLY A 712 1.77 -7.34 39.30
N LEU A 713 2.19 -8.59 39.43
CA LEU A 713 1.73 -9.51 40.49
C LEU A 713 2.61 -9.42 41.74
N ASN A 714 2.03 -9.77 42.89
CA ASN A 714 2.78 -10.06 44.11
C ASN A 714 3.67 -11.31 43.95
N GLU A 715 4.60 -11.50 44.89
CA GLU A 715 5.57 -12.60 44.85
C GLU A 715 4.90 -14.00 44.80
N ASP A 716 3.71 -14.14 45.40
CA ASP A 716 2.90 -15.36 45.42
C ASP A 716 2.06 -15.59 44.13
N GLY A 717 1.96 -14.59 43.26
CA GLY A 717 1.13 -14.64 42.05
C GLY A 717 -0.38 -14.59 42.28
N GLN A 718 -0.87 -14.38 43.51
CA GLN A 718 -2.30 -14.49 43.83
C GLN A 718 -3.06 -13.15 43.77
N SER A 719 -2.34 -12.03 43.89
CA SER A 719 -2.89 -10.67 43.91
C SER A 719 -2.04 -9.70 43.08
N ILE A 720 -2.66 -8.59 42.66
CA ILE A 720 -1.96 -7.48 42.01
C ILE A 720 -1.06 -6.78 43.04
N TYR A 721 0.18 -6.52 42.64
CA TYR A 721 1.10 -5.65 43.37
C TYR A 721 0.73 -4.19 43.12
N TYR A 722 0.39 -3.48 44.20
CA TYR A 722 0.15 -2.04 44.18
C TYR A 722 1.29 -1.31 44.87
N ILE A 723 1.85 -0.29 44.21
CA ILE A 723 2.92 0.53 44.79
C ILE A 723 2.40 1.20 46.06
N GLY A 724 3.07 0.94 47.19
CA GLY A 724 2.64 1.45 48.50
C GLY A 724 1.28 0.92 48.99
N GLY A 725 0.77 -0.18 48.41
CA GLY A 725 -0.54 -0.74 48.76
C GLY A 725 -1.73 0.07 48.24
N ASN A 726 -1.50 1.05 47.36
CA ASN A 726 -2.55 1.93 46.86
C ASN A 726 -2.97 1.54 45.43
N ASN A 727 -4.17 0.96 45.28
CA ASN A 727 -4.74 0.61 43.97
C ASN A 727 -5.09 1.80 43.08
N ALA A 728 -4.94 3.03 43.59
CA ALA A 728 -5.03 4.25 42.79
C ALA A 728 -3.70 4.66 42.14
N ILE A 729 -2.60 3.94 42.37
CA ILE A 729 -1.30 4.19 41.74
C ILE A 729 -1.08 3.15 40.64
N ASP A 730 -0.68 3.60 39.45
CA ASP A 730 -0.29 2.71 38.35
C ASP A 730 0.94 1.89 38.77
N ASN A 731 0.84 0.56 38.77
CA ASN A 731 1.97 -0.31 39.11
C ASN A 731 2.96 -0.50 37.94
N LYS A 732 2.70 0.17 36.81
CA LYS A 732 3.51 0.19 35.59
C LYS A 732 3.78 -1.17 34.93
N ALA A 733 2.96 -2.18 35.21
CA ALA A 733 3.05 -3.49 34.59
C ALA A 733 2.68 -3.42 33.10
N THR A 734 3.68 -3.21 32.24
CA THR A 734 3.49 -3.11 30.80
C THR A 734 4.66 -3.70 30.03
N ILE A 735 4.36 -4.32 28.89
CA ILE A 735 5.33 -4.66 27.85
C ILE A 735 4.96 -3.84 26.62
N GLN A 736 5.87 -2.97 26.18
CA GLN A 736 5.56 -2.05 25.09
C GLN A 736 6.69 -1.93 24.08
N ASP A 737 6.35 -1.61 22.85
CA ASP A 737 7.31 -1.16 21.86
C ASP A 737 7.46 0.35 21.92
N ALA A 738 8.60 0.90 21.47
CA ALA A 738 8.80 2.36 21.42
C ALA A 738 7.74 3.08 20.57
N GLU A 739 7.45 4.35 20.87
CA GLU A 739 6.45 5.13 20.11
C GLU A 739 6.97 5.64 18.77
N THR A 740 8.25 6.05 18.69
CA THR A 740 8.95 6.53 17.47
C THR A 740 10.47 6.63 17.75
N PRO A 741 11.32 6.68 16.72
CA PRO A 741 11.96 5.57 15.98
C PRO A 741 13.13 4.88 16.73
N PRO A 742 13.43 3.57 16.48
CA PRO A 742 12.99 2.70 15.38
C PRO A 742 12.09 1.54 15.85
N ALA A 743 10.87 1.83 16.31
CA ALA A 743 9.92 0.81 16.77
C ALA A 743 9.29 -0.09 15.68
N GLN A 744 9.87 -0.10 14.47
CA GLN A 744 9.32 -0.77 13.28
C GLN A 744 10.17 -1.98 12.86
N GLU A 745 11.29 -2.24 13.55
CA GLU A 745 12.02 -3.48 13.36
C GLU A 745 11.23 -4.63 13.99
N GLY A 746 10.61 -5.43 13.14
CA GLY A 746 9.69 -6.50 13.50
C GLY A 746 10.31 -7.81 13.99
N GLY A 747 9.48 -8.85 14.06
CA GLY A 747 9.92 -10.21 14.39
C GLY A 747 10.18 -10.46 15.87
N ASN A 748 9.58 -9.66 16.75
CA ASN A 748 9.65 -9.87 18.19
C ASN A 748 8.65 -10.96 18.61
N VAL A 749 8.98 -11.71 19.67
CA VAL A 749 8.15 -12.75 20.24
C VAL A 749 7.82 -12.42 21.70
N TYR A 750 6.56 -12.11 21.95
CA TYR A 750 5.99 -11.88 23.27
C TYR A 750 5.18 -13.11 23.67
N ARG A 751 5.74 -13.97 24.52
CA ARG A 751 5.17 -15.29 24.80
C ARG A 751 5.03 -15.62 26.28
N ASN A 752 3.89 -16.18 26.68
CA ASN A 752 3.69 -16.74 28.03
C ASN A 752 3.95 -15.75 29.17
N ASN A 753 3.81 -14.44 28.92
CA ASN A 753 3.95 -13.43 29.96
C ASN A 753 2.63 -13.26 30.70
N VAL A 754 2.71 -12.90 31.98
CA VAL A 754 1.58 -12.52 32.82
C VAL A 754 1.68 -11.03 33.09
N VAL A 755 0.69 -10.23 32.71
CA VAL A 755 0.73 -8.77 32.87
C VAL A 755 -0.58 -8.26 33.45
N THR A 756 -0.52 -7.59 34.60
CA THR A 756 -1.73 -7.11 35.29
C THR A 756 -1.51 -5.87 36.15
N GLY A 757 -2.53 -5.03 36.24
CA GLY A 757 -2.61 -3.92 37.20
C GLY A 757 -2.13 -2.56 36.69
N SER A 758 -1.78 -2.45 35.40
CA SER A 758 -1.43 -1.14 34.85
C SER A 758 -2.67 -0.33 34.51
N ARG A 759 -2.59 1.00 34.63
CA ARG A 759 -3.64 1.90 34.13
C ARG A 759 -3.60 2.09 32.61
N ALA A 760 -2.48 1.75 31.99
CA ALA A 760 -2.32 1.72 30.53
C ALA A 760 -2.60 0.31 29.99
N SER A 761 -2.42 0.10 28.69
CA SER A 761 -2.46 -1.26 28.10
C SER A 761 -1.37 -2.13 28.72
N GLY A 762 -1.76 -3.34 29.14
CA GLY A 762 -0.82 -4.34 29.64
C GLY A 762 0.23 -4.69 28.59
N MET A 763 -0.16 -4.73 27.31
CA MET A 763 0.79 -4.84 26.21
C MET A 763 0.48 -3.84 25.09
N THR A 764 1.53 -3.21 24.54
CA THR A 764 1.40 -2.33 23.37
C THR A 764 2.46 -2.66 22.33
N ILE A 765 2.06 -3.34 21.26
CA ILE A 765 2.97 -3.83 20.22
C ILE A 765 2.89 -2.91 19.01
N ARG A 766 4.03 -2.31 18.66
CA ARG A 766 4.21 -1.37 17.54
C ARG A 766 5.16 -1.91 16.47
N SER A 767 5.83 -3.01 16.75
CA SER A 767 6.70 -3.72 15.82
C SER A 767 5.88 -4.56 14.83
N ASP A 768 6.41 -4.67 13.62
CA ASP A 768 5.83 -5.43 12.51
C ASP A 768 6.12 -6.92 12.68
N ASP A 769 5.44 -7.79 11.94
CA ASP A 769 5.72 -9.23 11.85
C ASP A 769 5.95 -9.96 13.20
N SER A 770 5.36 -9.48 14.28
CA SER A 770 5.64 -9.96 15.64
C SER A 770 4.59 -10.98 16.10
N TRP A 771 4.93 -11.75 17.13
CA TRP A 771 4.07 -12.78 17.71
C TRP A 771 3.71 -12.43 19.16
N VAL A 772 2.41 -12.38 19.46
CA VAL A 772 1.87 -12.21 20.81
C VAL A 772 1.06 -13.45 21.13
N VAL A 773 1.64 -14.43 21.83
CA VAL A 773 1.05 -15.77 21.98
C VAL A 773 1.14 -16.30 23.41
N GLY A 774 0.10 -17.01 23.87
CA GLY A 774 0.10 -17.68 25.18
C GLY A 774 0.13 -16.74 26.39
N ASN A 775 -0.11 -15.44 26.22
CA ASN A 775 0.00 -14.46 27.29
C ASN A 775 -1.27 -14.36 28.13
N TYR A 776 -1.10 -14.00 29.39
CA TYR A 776 -2.16 -13.82 30.39
C TYR A 776 -2.23 -12.33 30.78
N LEU A 777 -3.26 -11.64 30.32
CA LEU A 777 -3.48 -10.23 30.58
C LEU A 777 -4.68 -10.04 31.51
N GLY A 778 -4.43 -9.34 32.60
CA GLY A 778 -5.44 -9.04 33.62
C GLY A 778 -5.79 -10.19 34.57
N THR A 779 -5.06 -11.30 34.51
CA THR A 779 -5.31 -12.51 35.28
C THR A 779 -4.15 -12.88 36.21
N ARG A 780 -4.37 -13.90 37.04
CA ARG A 780 -3.32 -14.65 37.70
C ARG A 780 -2.53 -15.51 36.70
N PRO A 781 -1.38 -16.07 37.08
CA PRO A 781 -0.58 -16.93 36.19
C PRO A 781 -1.30 -18.21 35.74
N ASP A 782 -2.32 -18.65 36.47
CA ASP A 782 -3.17 -19.79 36.10
C ASP A 782 -4.31 -19.41 35.14
N GLY A 783 -4.44 -18.13 34.79
CA GLY A 783 -5.48 -17.58 33.93
C GLY A 783 -6.82 -17.29 34.61
N THR A 784 -6.93 -17.49 35.92
CA THR A 784 -8.12 -17.16 36.71
C THR A 784 -8.07 -15.76 37.30
N ILE A 785 -9.20 -15.29 37.82
CA ILE A 785 -9.28 -14.08 38.66
C ILE A 785 -9.92 -14.44 40.01
N PRO A 786 -9.73 -13.63 41.07
CA PRO A 786 -10.51 -13.78 42.29
C PRO A 786 -12.00 -13.58 42.01
N ALA A 787 -12.85 -14.42 42.60
CA ALA A 787 -14.29 -14.24 42.51
C ALA A 787 -14.67 -12.84 43.04
N PRO A 788 -15.52 -12.09 42.32
CA PRO A 788 -16.05 -10.84 42.85
C PRO A 788 -16.91 -11.13 44.10
N PRO A 789 -17.02 -10.16 45.03
CA PRO A 789 -17.98 -10.26 46.12
C PRO A 789 -19.40 -10.56 45.61
N GLU A 790 -20.22 -11.21 46.43
CA GLU A 790 -21.58 -11.58 46.07
C GLU A 790 -22.39 -10.34 45.63
N GLY A 791 -22.96 -10.39 44.42
CA GLY A 791 -23.71 -9.28 43.82
C GLY A 791 -22.88 -8.23 43.07
N GLU A 792 -21.55 -8.36 43.04
CA GLU A 792 -20.67 -7.51 42.24
C GLU A 792 -20.28 -8.17 40.91
N THR A 793 -20.07 -7.35 39.88
CA THR A 793 -19.45 -7.75 38.62
C THR A 793 -17.96 -7.43 38.63
N ILE A 794 -17.19 -7.95 37.69
CA ILE A 794 -15.78 -7.58 37.53
C ILE A 794 -15.57 -6.07 37.28
N CYS A 795 -16.60 -5.39 36.76
CA CYS A 795 -16.57 -3.95 36.47
C CYS A 795 -16.85 -3.07 37.67
N THR A 796 -17.42 -3.64 38.72
CA THR A 796 -17.70 -2.97 39.98
C THR A 796 -16.74 -3.41 41.09
N ASN A 797 -15.95 -4.47 40.86
CA ASN A 797 -15.03 -5.05 41.85
C ASN A 797 -13.84 -4.11 42.14
N PRO A 798 -13.73 -3.53 43.35
CA PRO A 798 -12.65 -2.61 43.70
C PRO A 798 -11.31 -3.32 43.98
N ASN A 799 -11.31 -4.64 44.11
CA ASN A 799 -10.16 -5.43 44.57
C ASN A 799 -9.31 -5.98 43.42
N TRP A 800 -9.82 -5.97 42.19
CA TRP A 800 -9.12 -6.45 40.99
C TRP A 800 -9.24 -5.44 39.85
N ILE A 801 -8.32 -4.48 39.81
CA ILE A 801 -8.25 -3.44 38.78
C ILE A 801 -7.10 -3.75 37.84
N ALA A 802 -7.39 -4.52 36.79
CA ALA A 802 -6.36 -5.16 35.99
C ALA A 802 -5.82 -4.27 34.85
N GLY A 803 -6.56 -3.23 34.47
CA GLY A 803 -6.16 -2.31 33.40
C GLY A 803 -6.80 -2.59 32.05
N GLN A 804 -6.13 -2.12 31.01
CA GLN A 804 -6.44 -2.42 29.61
C GLN A 804 -5.68 -3.65 29.12
N GLY A 805 -6.22 -4.32 28.10
CA GLY A 805 -5.61 -5.51 27.52
C GLY A 805 -4.47 -5.22 26.55
N LEU A 806 -4.61 -5.73 25.33
CA LEU A 806 -3.58 -5.72 24.29
C LEU A 806 -3.86 -4.65 23.25
N SER A 807 -2.87 -3.81 22.96
CA SER A 807 -2.90 -2.84 21.87
C SER A 807 -1.95 -3.28 20.76
N LEU A 808 -2.49 -3.59 19.58
CA LEU A 808 -1.74 -3.85 18.36
C LEU A 808 -1.78 -2.58 17.52
N LEU A 809 -0.68 -1.83 17.54
CA LEU A 809 -0.54 -0.52 16.88
C LEU A 809 0.57 -0.50 15.83
N GLY A 810 1.28 -1.62 15.67
CA GLY A 810 2.38 -1.77 14.74
C GLY A 810 1.97 -1.94 13.29
N GLY A 811 2.96 -2.04 12.40
CA GLY A 811 2.72 -2.31 10.99
C GLY A 811 2.42 -3.79 10.71
N LEU A 812 2.65 -4.16 9.46
CA LEU A 812 2.03 -5.31 8.81
C LEU A 812 2.41 -6.66 9.45
N GLY A 813 1.47 -7.60 9.44
CA GLY A 813 1.71 -9.02 9.70
C GLY A 813 1.77 -9.44 11.17
N THR A 814 1.58 -8.56 12.15
CA THR A 814 1.62 -8.97 13.57
C THR A 814 0.47 -9.93 13.91
N GLN A 815 0.81 -11.03 14.60
CA GLN A 815 -0.09 -12.12 14.97
C GLN A 815 -0.34 -12.12 16.49
N ALA A 816 -1.60 -12.05 16.90
CA ALA A 816 -2.03 -12.23 18.28
C ALA A 816 -2.83 -13.53 18.43
N GLY A 817 -2.24 -14.47 19.16
CA GLY A 817 -2.73 -15.83 19.34
C GLY A 817 -2.23 -16.79 18.26
N GLY A 818 -2.56 -18.06 18.37
CA GLY A 818 -2.08 -19.10 17.45
C GLY A 818 -3.08 -20.24 17.30
N PRO A 819 -2.89 -21.14 16.31
CA PRO A 819 -3.82 -22.25 16.07
C PRO A 819 -3.93 -23.25 17.23
N THR A 820 -3.00 -23.23 18.19
CA THR A 820 -3.00 -24.17 19.33
C THR A 820 -3.44 -23.52 20.64
N GLU A 821 -3.91 -24.33 21.59
CA GLU A 821 -4.25 -23.84 22.95
C GLU A 821 -3.06 -23.21 23.67
N ALA A 822 -1.83 -23.69 23.42
CA ALA A 822 -0.62 -23.14 24.04
C ALA A 822 -0.29 -21.71 23.53
N GLU A 823 -0.81 -21.33 22.36
CA GLU A 823 -0.59 -20.01 21.78
C GLU A 823 -1.75 -19.04 22.05
N ARG A 824 -2.84 -19.51 22.67
CA ARG A 824 -4.02 -18.70 23.03
C ARG A 824 -3.65 -17.65 24.08
N ASN A 825 -3.96 -16.39 23.81
CA ASN A 825 -3.91 -15.37 24.86
C ASN A 825 -5.22 -15.37 25.66
N TYR A 826 -5.09 -15.11 26.96
CA TYR A 826 -6.19 -14.94 27.90
C TYR A 826 -6.24 -13.49 28.35
N LEU A 827 -7.32 -12.79 28.04
CA LEU A 827 -7.54 -11.38 28.39
C LEU A 827 -8.81 -11.30 29.22
N VAL A 828 -8.69 -11.34 30.54
CA VAL A 828 -9.84 -11.53 31.45
C VAL A 828 -9.79 -10.54 32.60
N GLY A 829 -10.96 -10.09 33.04
CA GLY A 829 -11.09 -9.19 34.19
C GLY A 829 -10.49 -7.81 34.00
N LEU A 830 -10.44 -7.34 32.75
CA LEU A 830 -9.97 -6.02 32.38
C LEU A 830 -10.96 -4.96 32.85
N SER A 831 -10.50 -4.11 33.77
CA SER A 831 -11.27 -3.03 34.39
C SER A 831 -10.34 -1.84 34.68
N ILE A 832 -10.86 -0.61 34.55
CA ILE A 832 -10.18 0.60 35.00
C ILE A 832 -11.02 1.30 36.06
N ARG A 833 -10.38 1.81 37.10
CA ARG A 833 -11.07 2.61 38.12
C ARG A 833 -11.20 4.05 37.64
N SER A 834 -12.42 4.55 37.53
CA SER A 834 -12.72 5.95 37.24
C SER A 834 -13.83 6.47 38.14
N THR A 835 -13.68 7.70 38.65
CA THR A 835 -14.76 8.46 39.29
C THR A 835 -15.53 9.31 38.29
N ASP A 836 -15.04 9.43 37.05
CA ASP A 836 -15.70 10.10 35.94
C ASP A 836 -16.61 9.10 35.21
N PRO A 837 -17.94 9.31 35.18
CA PRO A 837 -18.87 8.45 34.45
C PRO A 837 -18.69 8.51 32.92
N ALA A 838 -17.97 9.50 32.39
CA ALA A 838 -17.64 9.60 30.97
C ALA A 838 -16.36 8.84 30.59
N SER A 839 -15.67 8.22 31.55
CA SER A 839 -14.44 7.48 31.29
C SER A 839 -14.69 6.26 30.42
N THR A 840 -13.89 6.13 29.36
CA THR A 840 -13.97 4.99 28.43
C THR A 840 -13.41 3.73 29.09
N GLN A 841 -14.27 2.73 29.28
CA GLN A 841 -13.89 1.43 29.82
C GLN A 841 -12.84 0.71 28.95
N PRO A 842 -12.06 -0.23 29.52
CA PRO A 842 -10.95 -0.87 28.82
C PRO A 842 -11.43 -1.80 27.70
N PHE A 843 -10.65 -1.87 26.62
CA PHE A 843 -10.82 -2.89 25.59
C PHE A 843 -10.03 -4.16 25.93
N GLY A 844 -10.50 -5.30 25.43
CA GLY A 844 -9.72 -6.54 25.37
C GLY A 844 -8.54 -6.41 24.42
N ILE A 845 -8.82 -6.23 23.13
CA ILE A 845 -7.82 -6.01 22.10
C ILE A 845 -8.14 -4.72 21.33
N GLN A 846 -7.14 -3.87 21.10
CA GLN A 846 -7.23 -2.76 20.14
C GLN A 846 -6.40 -3.07 18.91
N ILE A 847 -6.99 -2.86 17.73
CA ILE A 847 -6.35 -2.96 16.43
C ILE A 847 -6.21 -1.55 15.85
N GLY A 848 -4.97 -1.12 15.61
CA GLY A 848 -4.61 0.18 15.06
C GLY A 848 -4.90 0.33 13.56
N SER A 849 -4.79 1.56 13.06
CA SER A 849 -5.17 1.92 11.68
C SER A 849 -4.09 1.69 10.61
N VAL A 850 -2.86 1.32 11.02
CA VAL A 850 -1.66 1.36 10.15
C VAL A 850 -1.18 -0.05 9.72
N GLY A 851 -1.93 -1.11 10.01
CA GLY A 851 -1.49 -2.48 9.75
C GLY A 851 -2.62 -3.44 9.37
N ASN A 852 -2.21 -4.64 8.95
CA ASN A 852 -3.04 -5.83 8.82
C ASN A 852 -2.62 -6.83 9.91
N TYR A 853 -3.58 -7.38 10.64
CA TYR A 853 -3.30 -8.21 11.80
C TYR A 853 -4.00 -9.54 11.68
N LEU A 854 -3.38 -10.59 12.23
CA LEU A 854 -4.04 -11.86 12.46
C LEU A 854 -4.31 -12.01 13.95
N VAL A 855 -5.57 -11.92 14.34
CA VAL A 855 -6.02 -12.09 15.73
C VAL A 855 -6.82 -13.37 15.80
N GLN A 856 -6.24 -14.42 16.39
CA GLN A 856 -6.85 -15.75 16.37
C GLN A 856 -6.85 -16.46 17.71
N ASN A 857 -7.87 -17.28 17.98
CA ASN A 857 -7.90 -18.18 19.12
C ASN A 857 -7.51 -17.48 20.43
N ASN A 858 -8.03 -16.28 20.66
CA ASN A 858 -7.87 -15.56 21.93
C ASN A 858 -9.14 -15.70 22.75
N TYR A 859 -8.99 -15.82 24.07
CA TYR A 859 -10.11 -15.76 25.01
C TYR A 859 -10.16 -14.37 25.63
N ILE A 860 -11.22 -13.64 25.32
CA ILE A 860 -11.48 -12.29 25.80
C ILE A 860 -12.68 -12.37 26.74
N GLY A 861 -12.41 -12.29 28.04
CA GLY A 861 -13.43 -12.40 29.09
C GLY A 861 -13.75 -13.83 29.53
N ARG A 862 -13.14 -14.87 28.96
CA ARG A 862 -13.25 -16.25 29.43
C ARG A 862 -11.97 -16.72 30.10
N ASP A 863 -12.06 -17.21 31.33
CA ASP A 863 -10.91 -17.74 32.07
C ASP A 863 -10.53 -19.18 31.66
N THR A 864 -9.42 -19.67 32.20
CA THR A 864 -8.92 -21.05 31.97
C THR A 864 -9.80 -22.13 32.62
N ALA A 865 -10.65 -21.77 33.58
CA ALA A 865 -11.64 -22.67 34.18
C ALA A 865 -12.94 -22.75 33.36
N GLY A 866 -13.07 -21.92 32.31
CA GLY A 866 -14.22 -21.87 31.42
C GLY A 866 -15.35 -20.96 31.89
N ASN A 867 -15.09 -20.08 32.86
CA ASN A 867 -16.07 -19.11 33.33
C ASN A 867 -16.05 -17.87 32.44
N ASP A 868 -17.23 -17.43 32.01
CA ASP A 868 -17.44 -16.22 31.21
C ASP A 868 -17.56 -14.99 32.15
N VAL A 869 -16.41 -14.51 32.60
CA VAL A 869 -16.26 -13.40 33.55
C VAL A 869 -16.49 -12.04 32.89
N GLY A 870 -16.09 -11.91 31.63
CA GLY A 870 -16.19 -10.72 30.80
C GLY A 870 -15.05 -9.70 30.94
N VAL A 871 -15.12 -8.68 30.09
CA VAL A 871 -14.36 -7.43 30.17
C VAL A 871 -15.32 -6.24 30.25
N CYS A 872 -14.88 -5.13 30.84
CA CYS A 872 -15.78 -4.02 31.16
C CYS A 872 -16.08 -3.05 30.03
N GLY A 873 -15.17 -2.95 29.05
CA GLY A 873 -15.42 -2.21 27.83
C GLY A 873 -15.64 -3.15 26.66
N GLU A 874 -15.00 -2.85 25.54
CA GLU A 874 -15.18 -3.56 24.27
C GLU A 874 -14.33 -4.83 24.22
N GLY A 875 -14.77 -5.82 23.46
CA GLY A 875 -13.98 -7.04 23.23
C GLY A 875 -12.78 -6.72 22.36
N ILE A 876 -13.05 -6.41 21.09
CA ILE A 876 -12.06 -5.97 20.12
C ILE A 876 -12.49 -4.63 19.50
N ARG A 877 -11.63 -3.63 19.63
CA ARG A 877 -11.75 -2.31 19.02
C ARG A 877 -10.98 -2.26 17.71
N MET A 878 -11.64 -1.86 16.62
CA MET A 878 -11.07 -1.89 15.28
C MET A 878 -10.96 -0.50 14.67
N SER A 879 -9.74 -0.17 14.21
CA SER A 879 -9.44 1.04 13.42
C SER A 879 -8.77 0.73 12.08
N GLY A 880 -8.34 -0.52 11.87
CA GLY A 880 -7.57 -0.97 10.71
C GLY A 880 -8.41 -1.62 9.61
N ASN A 881 -7.72 -1.95 8.51
CA ASN A 881 -8.23 -2.68 7.36
C ASN A 881 -7.42 -3.98 7.20
N PHE A 882 -7.85 -4.89 6.34
CA PHE A 882 -7.12 -6.11 5.94
C PHE A 882 -6.79 -7.06 7.11
N SER A 883 -7.53 -6.97 8.23
CA SER A 883 -7.26 -7.78 9.41
C SER A 883 -8.15 -9.02 9.45
N VAL A 884 -7.58 -10.14 9.88
CA VAL A 884 -8.29 -11.41 10.05
C VAL A 884 -8.49 -11.64 11.54
N LEU A 885 -9.74 -11.67 11.98
CA LEU A 885 -10.13 -12.10 13.32
C LEU A 885 -10.80 -13.45 13.18
N ARG A 886 -10.20 -14.49 13.77
CA ARG A 886 -10.78 -15.83 13.69
C ARG A 886 -10.76 -16.62 14.98
N ASP A 887 -11.76 -17.45 15.20
CA ASP A 887 -11.80 -18.42 16.30
C ASP A 887 -11.61 -17.78 17.70
N ASN A 888 -11.90 -16.49 17.86
CA ASN A 888 -11.79 -15.81 19.15
C ASN A 888 -13.07 -16.04 19.97
N TYR A 889 -12.93 -16.21 21.28
CA TYR A 889 -14.06 -16.29 22.20
C TYR A 889 -14.20 -14.96 22.95
N ILE A 890 -15.34 -14.28 22.83
CA ILE A 890 -15.52 -12.89 23.27
C ILE A 890 -16.73 -12.76 24.19
N VAL A 891 -16.49 -12.27 25.39
CA VAL A 891 -17.49 -12.04 26.45
C VAL A 891 -17.44 -10.57 26.89
N THR A 892 -18.43 -9.78 26.50
CA THR A 892 -18.49 -8.33 26.83
C THR A 892 -19.89 -7.92 27.31
N PRO A 893 -20.25 -8.16 28.57
CA PRO A 893 -21.63 -8.00 29.05
C PRO A 893 -22.14 -6.55 29.10
N GLN A 894 -21.26 -5.56 28.96
CA GLN A 894 -21.59 -4.14 29.07
C GLN A 894 -21.34 -3.34 27.77
N ASN A 895 -20.81 -3.96 26.72
CA ASN A 895 -20.44 -3.25 25.50
C ASN A 895 -20.42 -4.17 24.26
N ALA A 896 -19.88 -3.65 23.16
CA ALA A 896 -19.77 -4.39 21.91
C ALA A 896 -18.63 -5.42 21.94
N ALA A 897 -18.88 -6.60 21.37
CA ALA A 897 -17.85 -7.62 21.18
C ALA A 897 -16.83 -7.17 20.12
N LEU A 898 -17.28 -6.70 18.96
CA LEU A 898 -16.47 -6.03 17.94
C LEU A 898 -16.99 -4.60 17.70
N ASN A 899 -16.11 -3.60 17.82
CA ASN A 899 -16.48 -2.19 17.58
C ASN A 899 -15.56 -1.53 16.57
N HIS A 900 -16.10 -1.11 15.43
CA HIS A 900 -15.42 -0.21 14.50
C HIS A 900 -15.57 1.24 14.98
N LEU A 901 -14.45 1.93 15.12
CA LEU A 901 -14.46 3.27 15.70
C LEU A 901 -15.34 4.26 14.92
N PRO A 902 -16.13 5.11 15.61
CA PRO A 902 -17.01 6.08 14.98
C PRO A 902 -16.36 7.08 14.04
N ASN A 903 -15.09 7.40 14.29
CA ASN A 903 -14.36 8.50 13.66
C ASN A 903 -13.26 8.05 12.69
N VAL A 904 -13.22 6.77 12.32
CA VAL A 904 -12.19 6.20 11.44
C VAL A 904 -12.84 5.55 10.22
N VAL A 905 -12.37 5.92 9.02
CA VAL A 905 -12.71 5.24 7.76
C VAL A 905 -11.89 3.94 7.72
N GLY A 906 -12.38 2.87 8.36
CA GLY A 906 -11.65 1.60 8.48
C GLY A 906 -12.54 0.39 8.71
N ALA A 907 -12.77 -0.40 7.66
CA ALA A 907 -13.46 -1.69 7.69
C ALA A 907 -13.17 -2.57 6.46
N ASN A 908 -12.28 -2.14 5.55
CA ASN A 908 -12.05 -2.81 4.29
C ASN A 908 -11.25 -4.10 4.47
N ALA A 909 -11.64 -5.20 3.81
CA ALA A 909 -11.00 -6.52 3.91
C ALA A 909 -10.82 -7.04 5.34
N ASN A 910 -11.67 -6.64 6.29
CA ASN A 910 -11.66 -7.22 7.62
C ASN A 910 -12.49 -8.51 7.61
N THR A 911 -11.83 -9.63 7.89
CA THR A 911 -12.43 -10.97 7.88
C THR A 911 -12.76 -11.39 9.30
N TYR A 912 -14.01 -11.80 9.52
CA TYR A 912 -14.52 -12.39 10.75
C TYR A 912 -14.95 -13.82 10.45
N GLN A 913 -14.33 -14.79 11.11
CA GLN A 913 -14.63 -16.21 10.90
C GLN A 913 -14.52 -17.01 12.19
N GLY A 914 -15.49 -17.85 12.54
CA GLY A 914 -15.40 -18.73 13.70
C GLY A 914 -15.39 -18.02 15.07
N ASN A 915 -15.56 -16.70 15.11
CA ASN A 915 -15.55 -15.96 16.37
C ASN A 915 -16.84 -16.24 17.16
N LEU A 916 -16.70 -16.62 18.42
CA LEU A 916 -17.80 -16.90 19.33
C LEU A 916 -18.06 -15.68 20.21
N ILE A 917 -19.25 -15.11 20.09
CA ILE A 917 -19.70 -13.95 20.85
C ILE A 917 -20.78 -14.42 21.81
N VAL A 918 -20.50 -14.28 23.10
CA VAL A 918 -21.35 -14.82 24.18
C VAL A 918 -21.69 -13.70 25.16
N THR A 919 -22.97 -13.58 25.53
CA THR A 919 -23.52 -12.62 26.50
C THR A 919 -23.21 -11.14 26.22
N SER A 920 -22.93 -10.79 24.96
CA SER A 920 -22.52 -9.44 24.58
C SER A 920 -23.71 -8.58 24.14
N GLN A 921 -23.80 -7.33 24.60
CA GLN A 921 -24.96 -6.47 24.32
C GLN A 921 -25.10 -6.15 22.82
N ARG A 922 -23.97 -6.01 22.13
CA ARG A 922 -23.91 -5.71 20.70
C ARG A 922 -22.81 -6.59 20.08
N PRO A 923 -23.10 -7.43 19.09
CA PRO A 923 -22.11 -8.34 18.54
C PRO A 923 -21.05 -7.57 17.74
N ILE A 924 -21.50 -6.85 16.70
CA ILE A 924 -20.66 -6.05 15.82
C ILE A 924 -21.30 -4.68 15.68
N VAL A 925 -20.52 -3.62 15.93
CA VAL A 925 -20.94 -2.24 15.77
C VAL A 925 -20.09 -1.59 14.70
N PHE A 926 -20.75 -1.08 13.66
CA PHE A 926 -20.12 -0.22 12.67
C PHE A 926 -20.28 1.26 13.08
N GLY A 927 -19.16 1.98 13.13
CA GLY A 927 -19.14 3.40 13.40
C GLY A 927 -19.82 4.24 12.30
N PRO A 928 -20.35 5.44 12.60
CA PRO A 928 -21.06 6.30 11.64
C PRO A 928 -20.30 6.70 10.36
N ILE A 929 -18.97 6.57 10.33
CA ILE A 929 -18.15 6.85 9.14
C ILE A 929 -18.03 5.63 8.21
N VAL A 930 -18.39 4.43 8.66
CA VAL A 930 -18.44 3.24 7.79
C VAL A 930 -19.55 3.44 6.73
N PRO A 931 -19.23 3.38 5.42
CA PRO A 931 -20.21 3.50 4.34
C PRO A 931 -21.44 2.60 4.51
N ASN A 932 -22.60 3.11 4.10
CA ASN A 932 -23.87 2.39 4.16
C ASN A 932 -23.80 1.02 3.47
N ASP A 933 -23.05 0.94 2.38
CA ASP A 933 -22.85 -0.28 1.59
C ASP A 933 -22.36 -1.45 2.44
N LEU A 934 -21.53 -1.23 3.47
CA LEU A 934 -21.14 -2.29 4.42
C LEU A 934 -22.03 -2.31 5.66
N ALA A 935 -22.31 -1.14 6.25
CA ALA A 935 -23.02 -1.06 7.53
C ALA A 935 -24.44 -1.67 7.47
N TYR A 936 -25.08 -1.63 6.29
CA TYR A 936 -26.43 -2.13 6.07
C TYR A 936 -26.50 -3.36 5.15
N PHE A 937 -25.37 -3.89 4.66
CA PHE A 937 -25.36 -5.14 3.90
C PHE A 937 -25.90 -6.29 4.77
N ASN A 938 -26.91 -7.01 4.28
CA ASN A 938 -27.45 -8.15 5.00
C ASN A 938 -26.74 -9.45 4.54
N PRO A 939 -26.33 -10.32 5.47
CA PRO A 939 -25.71 -11.60 5.12
C PRO A 939 -26.67 -12.54 4.40
N GLY A 940 -26.12 -13.62 3.85
CA GLY A 940 -26.85 -14.69 3.17
C GLY A 940 -28.03 -15.20 4.00
N LYS A 941 -29.19 -15.30 3.36
CA LYS A 941 -30.47 -15.59 3.99
C LYS A 941 -30.76 -17.07 4.01
N ILE A 942 -31.14 -17.61 5.18
CA ILE A 942 -31.70 -18.96 5.26
C ILE A 942 -33.13 -18.96 4.72
N THR A 943 -33.42 -19.85 3.77
CA THR A 943 -34.75 -20.01 3.16
C THR A 943 -35.46 -21.28 3.64
N SER A 944 -34.73 -22.33 4.04
CA SER A 944 -35.32 -23.53 4.63
C SER A 944 -34.35 -24.29 5.54
N ILE A 945 -34.88 -24.91 6.60
CA ILE A 945 -34.17 -25.84 7.47
C ILE A 945 -34.97 -27.16 7.48
N GLU A 946 -34.38 -28.23 6.96
CA GLU A 946 -35.00 -29.56 6.85
C GLU A 946 -34.09 -30.61 7.50
N GLY A 947 -34.38 -30.97 8.76
CA GLY A 947 -33.51 -31.84 9.54
C GLY A 947 -32.14 -31.19 9.75
N THR A 948 -31.10 -31.76 9.13
CA THR A 948 -29.75 -31.19 9.12
C THR A 948 -29.43 -30.38 7.86
N THR A 949 -30.31 -30.35 6.86
CA THR A 949 -30.04 -29.61 5.61
C THR A 949 -30.54 -28.18 5.73
N VAL A 950 -29.66 -27.21 5.49
CA VAL A 950 -29.96 -25.78 5.48
C VAL A 950 -29.77 -25.27 4.06
N ARG A 951 -30.73 -24.52 3.54
CA ARG A 951 -30.66 -23.87 2.23
C ARG A 951 -30.79 -22.37 2.40
N GLY A 952 -30.16 -21.62 1.52
CA GLY A 952 -30.26 -20.17 1.53
C GLY A 952 -29.91 -19.51 0.20
N THR A 953 -30.03 -18.20 0.21
CA THR A 953 -29.78 -17.27 -0.91
C THR A 953 -28.92 -16.09 -0.45
N SER A 954 -28.69 -15.12 -1.33
CA SER A 954 -28.26 -13.77 -0.95
C SER A 954 -29.19 -13.16 0.12
N GLY A 955 -28.66 -12.18 0.86
CA GLY A 955 -29.45 -11.42 1.84
C GLY A 955 -30.51 -10.55 1.17
N ASP A 956 -31.55 -10.20 1.92
CA ASP A 956 -32.52 -9.19 1.45
C ASP A 956 -31.83 -7.81 1.37
N PRO A 957 -32.28 -6.89 0.49
CA PRO A 957 -31.69 -5.54 0.40
C PRO A 957 -31.63 -4.83 1.76
N GLY A 958 -30.48 -4.23 2.06
CA GLY A 958 -30.27 -3.43 3.26
C GLY A 958 -31.07 -2.13 3.21
N ILE A 959 -31.67 -1.71 4.33
CA ILE A 959 -32.45 -0.47 4.40
C ILE A 959 -31.74 0.51 5.36
N PRO A 960 -30.97 1.48 4.84
CA PRO A 960 -30.39 2.51 5.68
C PRO A 960 -31.46 3.50 6.20
N PRO A 961 -31.23 4.18 7.33
CA PRO A 961 -32.13 5.18 7.86
C PRO A 961 -32.16 6.45 6.99
N GLY A 962 -33.18 7.29 7.20
CA GLY A 962 -33.22 8.64 6.61
C GLY A 962 -33.55 8.72 5.11
N GLY A 963 -34.06 7.64 4.51
CA GLY A 963 -34.49 7.64 3.11
C GLY A 963 -33.38 7.47 2.08
N ALA A 964 -32.18 7.03 2.50
CA ALA A 964 -31.12 6.65 1.57
C ALA A 964 -31.55 5.45 0.71
N PRO A 965 -30.99 5.29 -0.50
CA PRO A 965 -31.30 4.14 -1.36
C PRO A 965 -31.04 2.80 -0.65
N PRO A 966 -31.85 1.77 -0.92
CA PRO A 966 -31.57 0.41 -0.45
C PRO A 966 -30.19 -0.06 -0.92
N VAL A 967 -29.49 -0.78 -0.05
CA VAL A 967 -28.20 -1.42 -0.35
C VAL A 967 -28.48 -2.78 -0.98
N ASP A 968 -27.87 -3.05 -2.13
CA ASP A 968 -27.92 -4.39 -2.73
C ASP A 968 -27.08 -5.37 -1.89
N SER A 969 -27.75 -6.41 -1.37
CA SER A 969 -27.13 -7.47 -0.56
C SER A 969 -26.85 -8.75 -1.37
N SER A 970 -26.80 -8.65 -2.69
CA SER A 970 -26.41 -9.74 -3.59
C SER A 970 -25.00 -10.20 -3.26
N CYS A 971 -24.84 -11.49 -2.95
CA CYS A 971 -23.57 -12.05 -2.46
C CYS A 971 -23.14 -13.28 -3.28
N PRO A 972 -22.92 -13.14 -4.60
CA PRO A 972 -22.44 -14.24 -5.42
C PRO A 972 -21.06 -14.69 -4.95
N PHE A 973 -20.84 -16.00 -4.93
CA PHE A 973 -19.58 -16.62 -4.49
C PHE A 973 -19.10 -16.28 -3.06
N CYS A 974 -19.93 -15.65 -2.24
CA CYS A 974 -19.56 -15.34 -0.86
C CYS A 974 -19.40 -16.62 -0.02
N THR A 975 -18.49 -16.55 0.96
CA THR A 975 -18.42 -17.53 2.04
C THR A 975 -19.51 -17.21 3.05
N ILE A 976 -20.41 -18.16 3.30
CA ILE A 976 -21.49 -18.06 4.29
C ILE A 976 -21.10 -18.92 5.49
N GLU A 977 -21.01 -18.30 6.66
CA GLU A 977 -20.81 -19.00 7.92
C GLU A 977 -22.13 -19.16 8.67
N ILE A 978 -22.36 -20.35 9.23
CA ILE A 978 -23.58 -20.70 9.96
C ILE A 978 -23.24 -20.85 11.45
N PHE A 979 -23.92 -20.07 12.28
CA PHE A 979 -23.75 -20.08 13.73
C PHE A 979 -25.00 -20.60 14.45
N LEU A 980 -24.78 -21.30 15.55
CA LEU A 980 -25.80 -21.61 16.54
C LEU A 980 -26.06 -20.39 17.42
N ASP A 981 -27.33 -20.13 17.70
CA ASP A 981 -27.77 -19.20 18.73
C ASP A 981 -29.00 -19.78 19.47
N ASN A 982 -29.33 -19.24 20.63
CA ASN A 982 -30.51 -19.57 21.40
C ASN A 982 -31.68 -18.61 21.05
N THR A 983 -32.78 -18.66 21.82
CA THR A 983 -33.99 -17.81 21.59
C THR A 983 -34.12 -16.63 22.55
N ASP A 984 -33.05 -16.24 23.23
CA ASP A 984 -33.07 -15.03 24.04
C ASP A 984 -33.02 -13.76 23.16
N ASN A 985 -32.89 -12.60 23.79
CA ASN A 985 -32.89 -11.31 23.09
C ASN A 985 -31.49 -10.79 22.77
N LEU A 986 -30.45 -11.56 23.06
CA LEU A 986 -29.09 -11.26 22.72
C LEU A 986 -28.80 -11.75 21.30
N VAL A 987 -27.79 -11.14 20.68
CA VAL A 987 -27.30 -11.59 19.38
C VAL A 987 -25.97 -12.27 19.62
N GLU A 988 -25.97 -13.59 19.55
CA GLU A 988 -24.83 -14.41 19.91
C GLU A 988 -24.38 -15.28 18.73
N THR A 989 -23.15 -15.78 18.84
CA THR A 989 -22.60 -16.82 17.97
C THR A 989 -22.04 -17.89 18.88
N LEU A 990 -22.91 -18.71 19.47
CA LEU A 990 -22.56 -19.66 20.55
C LEU A 990 -21.67 -20.81 20.06
N GLU A 991 -21.84 -21.21 18.79
CA GLU A 991 -21.04 -22.23 18.11
C GLU A 991 -20.97 -21.88 16.62
N SER A 992 -19.82 -22.07 15.98
CA SER A 992 -19.72 -22.08 14.51
C SER A 992 -19.89 -23.52 14.02
N PHE A 993 -20.95 -23.79 13.26
CA PHE A 993 -21.14 -25.10 12.65
C PHE A 993 -20.29 -25.29 11.40
N GLY A 994 -19.80 -24.20 10.81
CA GLY A 994 -18.92 -24.21 9.65
C GLY A 994 -19.37 -23.26 8.54
N THR A 995 -18.72 -23.38 7.40
CA THR A 995 -18.91 -22.50 6.24
C THR A 995 -19.34 -23.25 4.99
N THR A 996 -20.10 -22.58 4.13
CA THR A 996 -20.37 -23.00 2.75
C THR A 996 -20.12 -21.84 1.79
N MET A 997 -19.98 -22.12 0.49
CA MET A 997 -19.79 -21.09 -0.54
C MET A 997 -21.06 -20.97 -1.37
N ALA A 998 -21.51 -19.73 -1.60
CA ALA A 998 -22.61 -19.46 -2.49
C ALA A 998 -22.23 -19.67 -3.97
N ASP A 999 -23.21 -19.99 -4.81
CA ASP A 999 -23.03 -20.05 -6.26
C ASP A 999 -23.05 -18.65 -6.91
N ALA A 1000 -22.96 -18.60 -8.24
CA ALA A 1000 -22.98 -17.36 -9.01
C ALA A 1000 -24.29 -16.54 -8.85
N ASN A 1001 -25.38 -17.19 -8.43
CA ASN A 1001 -26.67 -16.55 -8.16
C ASN A 1001 -26.85 -16.21 -6.67
N GLY A 1002 -25.86 -16.51 -5.82
CA GLY A 1002 -25.94 -16.35 -4.38
C GLY A 1002 -26.69 -17.47 -3.64
N ASN A 1003 -27.03 -18.59 -4.30
CA ASN A 1003 -27.66 -19.73 -3.62
C ASN A 1003 -26.63 -20.60 -2.92
N TRP A 1004 -27.00 -21.22 -1.79
CA TRP A 1004 -26.11 -22.08 -1.03
C TRP A 1004 -26.85 -23.19 -0.28
N ILE A 1005 -26.12 -24.26 0.03
CA ILE A 1005 -26.59 -25.41 0.81
C ILE A 1005 -25.52 -25.74 1.86
N PHE A 1006 -25.96 -26.06 3.07
CA PHE A 1006 -25.10 -26.51 4.16
C PHE A 1006 -25.72 -27.71 4.89
N THR A 1007 -24.89 -28.57 5.47
CA THR A 1007 -25.32 -29.72 6.28
C THR A 1007 -24.83 -29.53 7.70
N LEU A 1008 -25.77 -29.33 8.64
CA LEU A 1008 -25.49 -29.22 10.07
C LEU A 1008 -24.88 -30.52 10.61
N PRO A 1009 -23.99 -30.44 11.61
CA PRO A 1009 -23.43 -31.62 12.28
C PRO A 1009 -24.49 -32.44 13.02
N ARG A 1010 -25.59 -31.78 13.45
CA ARG A 1010 -26.77 -32.39 14.07
C ARG A 1010 -28.02 -31.57 13.79
N ALA A 1011 -29.18 -32.16 14.03
CA ALA A 1011 -30.43 -31.40 14.02
C ALA A 1011 -30.44 -30.41 15.20
N LEU A 1012 -31.14 -29.29 15.02
CA LEU A 1012 -31.34 -28.29 16.06
C LEU A 1012 -32.26 -28.83 17.15
N GLU A 1013 -31.90 -28.58 18.40
CA GLU A 1013 -32.68 -28.89 19.58
C GLU A 1013 -33.75 -27.81 19.85
N GLU A 1014 -34.64 -28.09 20.80
CA GLU A 1014 -35.61 -27.10 21.24
C GLU A 1014 -34.89 -25.89 21.85
N GLY A 1015 -35.28 -24.68 21.43
CA GLY A 1015 -34.61 -23.43 21.84
C GLY A 1015 -33.40 -23.04 21.00
N GLU A 1016 -32.94 -23.89 20.07
CA GLU A 1016 -31.80 -23.58 19.19
C GLU A 1016 -32.24 -22.99 17.84
N ARG A 1017 -31.50 -22.00 17.36
CA ARG A 1017 -31.74 -21.29 16.10
C ARG A 1017 -30.42 -21.01 15.40
N LEU A 1018 -30.51 -20.52 14.17
CA LEU A 1018 -29.34 -20.24 13.35
C LEU A 1018 -29.20 -18.75 13.06
N ARG A 1019 -27.95 -18.33 12.91
CA ARG A 1019 -27.55 -17.07 12.31
C ARG A 1019 -26.56 -17.30 11.19
N THR A 1020 -26.40 -16.29 10.35
CA THR A 1020 -25.44 -16.28 9.27
C THR A 1020 -24.55 -15.04 9.34
N MET A 1021 -23.36 -15.20 8.76
CA MET A 1021 -22.47 -14.09 8.38
C MET A 1021 -21.97 -14.36 6.97
N SER A 1022 -21.74 -13.31 6.19
CA SER A 1022 -21.16 -13.43 4.86
C SER A 1022 -19.79 -12.78 4.82
N THR A 1023 -18.87 -13.40 4.09
CA THR A 1023 -17.57 -12.83 3.74
C THR A 1023 -17.45 -12.80 2.23
N THR A 1024 -17.17 -11.63 1.67
CA THR A 1024 -16.99 -11.48 0.23
C THR A 1024 -15.72 -12.19 -0.22
N ASN A 1025 -15.79 -12.91 -1.34
CA ASN A 1025 -14.61 -13.51 -1.97
C ASN A 1025 -14.14 -12.71 -3.20
N ASN A 1026 -14.85 -11.64 -3.54
CA ASN A 1026 -14.58 -10.77 -4.68
C ASN A 1026 -14.62 -9.30 -4.29
N TYR A 1027 -13.86 -8.49 -5.02
CA TYR A 1027 -13.93 -7.05 -4.91
C TYR A 1027 -15.28 -6.55 -5.44
N GLY A 1028 -15.86 -5.56 -4.79
CA GLY A 1028 -17.06 -4.88 -5.26
C GLY A 1028 -18.38 -5.63 -5.03
N VAL A 1029 -18.37 -6.86 -4.49
CA VAL A 1029 -19.60 -7.57 -4.06
C VAL A 1029 -20.33 -6.75 -3.00
N ILE A 1030 -19.59 -6.33 -1.97
CA ILE A 1030 -19.98 -5.15 -1.19
C ILE A 1030 -19.35 -3.96 -1.93
N ASN A 1031 -20.18 -3.01 -2.36
CA ASN A 1031 -19.74 -1.93 -3.24
C ASN A 1031 -18.49 -1.21 -2.68
N GLN A 1032 -17.42 -1.13 -3.47
CA GLN A 1032 -16.12 -0.52 -3.10
C GLN A 1032 -15.36 -1.22 -1.95
N TYR A 1033 -15.72 -2.45 -1.58
CA TYR A 1033 -14.97 -3.24 -0.61
C TYR A 1033 -14.19 -4.36 -1.29
N GLU A 1034 -13.08 -4.71 -0.67
CA GLU A 1034 -12.20 -5.77 -1.08
C GLU A 1034 -12.73 -7.15 -0.68
N ALA A 1035 -12.25 -8.18 -1.36
CA ALA A 1035 -12.39 -9.56 -0.90
C ALA A 1035 -11.87 -9.74 0.55
N GLY A 1036 -12.51 -10.63 1.30
CA GLY A 1036 -12.27 -10.84 2.72
C GLY A 1036 -13.06 -9.90 3.64
N THR A 1037 -13.94 -9.06 3.12
CA THR A 1037 -14.78 -8.19 3.96
C THR A 1037 -15.97 -8.96 4.49
N SER A 1038 -16.08 -9.08 5.82
CA SER A 1038 -17.20 -9.74 6.49
C SER A 1038 -18.31 -8.76 6.87
N THR A 1039 -19.55 -9.23 6.80
CA THR A 1039 -20.76 -8.48 7.15
C THR A 1039 -20.99 -8.46 8.67
N LYS A 1040 -22.04 -7.74 9.10
CA LYS A 1040 -22.66 -7.98 10.42
C LYS A 1040 -23.21 -9.42 10.53
N VAL A 1041 -23.49 -9.84 11.76
CA VAL A 1041 -24.27 -11.05 12.06
C VAL A 1041 -25.74 -10.83 11.67
N SER A 1042 -26.39 -11.86 11.12
CA SER A 1042 -27.79 -11.83 10.70
C SER A 1042 -28.77 -11.66 11.88
N GLU A 1043 -30.02 -11.37 11.54
CA GLU A 1043 -31.14 -11.65 12.44
C GLU A 1043 -31.27 -13.16 12.71
N LEU A 1044 -31.99 -13.51 13.78
CA LEU A 1044 -32.20 -14.90 14.18
C LEU A 1044 -33.22 -15.58 13.25
N TYR A 1045 -32.84 -16.66 12.58
CA TYR A 1045 -33.76 -17.36 11.67
C TYR A 1045 -34.73 -18.27 12.45
N PRO A 1046 -36.06 -18.14 12.25
CA PRO A 1046 -37.03 -19.02 12.89
C PRO A 1046 -37.01 -20.41 12.26
N LEU A 1047 -37.41 -21.44 13.00
CA LEU A 1047 -37.53 -22.82 12.46
C LEU A 1047 -38.59 -22.94 11.34
N ASN A 1048 -39.60 -22.06 11.32
CA ASN A 1048 -40.71 -22.08 10.35
C ASN A 1048 -40.60 -20.89 9.38
N ILE A 1049 -39.65 -20.96 8.44
CA ILE A 1049 -39.31 -19.86 7.51
C ILE A 1049 -40.45 -19.56 6.49
N ASN A 1050 -41.39 -20.48 6.29
CA ASN A 1050 -42.46 -20.40 5.27
C ASN A 1050 -43.84 -19.85 5.74
N ARG A 1051 -43.94 -19.07 6.83
CA ARG A 1051 -45.24 -18.45 7.18
C ARG A 1051 -45.49 -17.17 6.38
N VAL A 1052 -46.34 -17.29 5.35
CA VAL A 1052 -47.04 -16.15 4.74
C VAL A 1052 -47.97 -15.53 5.78
N PHE A 1053 -47.70 -14.29 6.19
CA PHE A 1053 -48.68 -13.48 6.90
C PHE A 1053 -49.72 -12.98 5.89
N LEU A 1054 -50.92 -13.57 5.89
CA LEU A 1054 -52.05 -13.00 5.17
C LEU A 1054 -52.39 -11.63 5.79
N PRO A 1055 -52.67 -10.58 5.00
CA PRO A 1055 -53.04 -9.28 5.55
C PRO A 1055 -54.31 -9.42 6.38
N VAL A 1056 -54.26 -8.96 7.63
CA VAL A 1056 -55.44 -8.82 8.48
C VAL A 1056 -56.33 -7.76 7.85
N THR A 1057 -57.40 -8.18 7.18
CA THR A 1057 -58.52 -7.28 6.88
C THR A 1057 -59.24 -7.01 8.20
N LEU A 1058 -59.02 -5.84 8.80
CA LEU A 1058 -59.90 -5.31 9.83
C LEU A 1058 -61.30 -5.15 9.20
N ARG A 1059 -62.32 -5.77 9.81
CA ARG A 1059 -63.73 -5.44 9.60
C ARG A 1059 -64.20 -4.52 10.71
#